data_AF-A0A512ABT5-F1
#
_entry.id   AF-A0A512ABT5-F1
#
_cell.length_a   1.000
_cell.length_b   1.000
_cell.length_c   1.000
_cell.angle_alpha   90.00
_cell.angle_beta   90.00
_cell.angle_gamma   90.00
#
_symmetry.space_group_name_H-M   'P 1'
#
loop_
_entity.id
_entity.type
_entity.pdbx_description
1 polymer ?
#
loop_
_entity_poly.entity_id
_entity_poly.type
_entity_poly.pdbx_seq_one_letter_code
_entity_poly.pdbx_strand_id
1 'polypeptide(L)'
;MTLDKKYVGAYSREARDYFSLLPTEQEVIEKLKNIYRNEKGIFILCGNRGAGKSSLKNISLEPAKYYANEDKQILVINISFFSGNKDFYREILMQTPSAIDKRIKEIENRLDAIVNNEQRMYDLTTPVWNEQEEVKDYSLSERYQIEKRISSFYKTIDKVKINCKKNLNLQSLYDPLLKEIQELAEEFESLNKQYESRKSRWVLFKNNRVNISKFRENIDELDKKIENFERASIELERLCEFLSISEEQLNSFDVEITDTKKYLESTTSEVSAESSIDLSTDLGIVKLGTQLKGNLGFNESGELSRELKSVVTEELKERQLLRLLKNMSAYFNITFSIDELDKCSTSTVIDMIVKNKRLFFDCNVSTLLITDVSAAISLEEGSDYISESNIIVVPDLTVLDYIYRINSKGMDLSYDFIDILDSYFVNKMNNRELNYSKKYVGKIGFSKGFELYKFINTSFYRNLNQLYQPIVLKFYWELLELLDFVGELSQEEYEQFEDSFFEKYELKSLKVKFIIHKLIRQLVIHSFEYFFIFEDYRSRFRNSKELTEFHNKKMHIADYFEQMALKPTILSDDTAFLKINKLYNFNKELLICLKELGFDDKIFRNILLQLSEPRKRSLSNSMSYRFANKFYNPSRGVSDARDIVKRENTVGVILFYPYDYSEKADPTHQPLRNGIIVTVNDFDEVVLYPYVGYIGLHSHKPSYLQEFKEELENQNIPVYEIEDNDLWEKCFEKDNKELEEKIFEVCKEKIDRWIYELKCL
;
A
#
# COMPACT_ATOMS: atom_id res chain seq x y z
N MET A 1 16.19 23.82 15.07
CA MET A 1 17.18 22.85 14.53
C MET A 1 17.40 21.82 15.63
N THR A 2 16.96 20.57 15.49
CA THR A 2 17.37 19.56 14.50
C THR A 2 16.24 19.12 13.58
N LEU A 3 16.29 19.59 12.33
CA LEU A 3 15.59 18.99 11.19
C LEU A 3 16.36 17.72 10.81
N ASP A 4 15.69 16.57 10.73
CA ASP A 4 16.04 15.58 9.72
C ASP A 4 14.98 14.49 9.58
N LYS A 5 14.11 14.67 8.58
CA LYS A 5 13.66 13.58 7.71
C LYS A 5 13.49 14.09 6.29
N LYS A 6 14.44 13.80 5.40
CA LYS A 6 14.18 13.70 3.96
C LYS A 6 14.76 12.40 3.42
N TYR A 7 14.00 11.31 3.50
CA TYR A 7 14.28 10.20 2.60
C TYR A 7 13.58 10.46 1.26
N VAL A 8 14.36 10.52 0.18
CA VAL A 8 13.94 10.85 -1.20
C VAL A 8 14.15 9.64 -2.11
N GLY A 9 13.77 8.46 -1.65
CA GLY A 9 13.91 7.21 -2.39
C GLY A 9 12.58 6.46 -2.56
N ALA A 10 12.63 5.36 -3.31
CA ALA A 10 11.51 4.46 -3.47
C ALA A 10 11.12 3.83 -2.13
N TYR A 11 9.85 3.42 -1.98
CA TYR A 11 9.42 2.74 -0.76
C TYR A 11 10.24 1.49 -0.47
N SER A 12 10.72 1.38 0.76
CA SER A 12 11.22 0.14 1.35
C SER A 12 10.66 0.00 2.76
N ARG A 13 10.50 -1.25 3.20
CA ARG A 13 10.02 -1.56 4.55
C ARG A 13 10.91 -0.95 5.65
N GLU A 14 12.21 -0.90 5.40
CA GLU A 14 13.21 -0.33 6.32
C GLU A 14 13.11 1.20 6.42
N ALA A 15 12.68 1.86 5.34
CA ALA A 15 12.51 3.30 5.28
C ALA A 15 11.09 3.77 5.63
N ARG A 16 10.19 2.86 6.02
CA ARG A 16 8.76 3.12 6.29
C ARG A 16 8.50 4.28 7.25
N ASP A 17 9.33 4.43 8.28
CA ASP A 17 9.21 5.54 9.24
C ASP A 17 9.44 6.93 8.61
N TYR A 18 10.03 7.00 7.43
CA TYR A 18 10.26 8.25 6.70
C TYR A 18 9.17 8.56 5.66
N PHE A 19 8.19 7.66 5.49
CA PHE A 19 7.05 7.87 4.60
C PHE A 19 5.88 8.45 5.38
N SER A 20 5.39 9.60 4.93
CA SER A 20 4.05 10.07 5.27
C SER A 20 3.06 9.64 4.18
N LEU A 21 1.83 9.27 4.55
CA LEU A 21 0.77 8.96 3.58
C LEU A 21 -0.34 9.99 3.66
N LEU A 22 -0.66 10.56 2.51
CA LEU A 22 -1.82 11.43 2.38
C LEU A 22 -3.11 10.61 2.49
N PRO A 23 -4.22 11.20 2.94
CA PRO A 23 -5.49 10.49 3.01
C PRO A 23 -5.96 9.93 1.67
N THR A 24 -5.81 10.68 0.57
CA THR A 24 -6.10 10.21 -0.78
C THR A 24 -5.18 9.07 -1.21
N GLU A 25 -3.91 9.09 -0.80
CA GLU A 25 -2.99 7.98 -1.03
C GLU A 25 -3.36 6.75 -0.22
N GLN A 26 -3.88 6.91 1.01
CA GLN A 26 -4.42 5.81 1.81
C GLN A 26 -5.64 5.19 1.14
N GLU A 27 -6.55 5.99 0.58
CA GLU A 27 -7.68 5.48 -0.20
C GLU A 27 -7.22 4.66 -1.42
N VAL A 28 -6.22 5.17 -2.16
CA VAL A 28 -5.60 4.43 -3.27
C VAL A 28 -4.94 3.14 -2.78
N ILE A 29 -4.18 3.19 -1.68
CA ILE A 29 -3.54 2.02 -1.09
C ILE A 29 -4.57 1.00 -0.63
N GLU A 30 -5.68 1.41 0.00
CA GLU A 30 -6.74 0.51 0.42
C GLU A 30 -7.50 -0.08 -0.78
N LYS A 31 -7.73 0.70 -1.85
CA LYS A 31 -8.27 0.19 -3.11
C LYS A 31 -7.34 -0.87 -3.72
N LEU A 32 -6.04 -0.57 -3.81
CA LEU A 32 -5.02 -1.51 -4.30
C LEU A 32 -4.89 -2.75 -3.41
N LYS A 33 -4.90 -2.58 -2.08
CA LYS A 33 -4.91 -3.68 -1.12
C LYS A 33 -6.16 -4.52 -1.29
N ASN A 34 -7.34 -3.95 -1.48
CA ASN A 34 -8.55 -4.73 -1.70
C ASN A 34 -8.46 -5.57 -2.97
N ILE A 35 -7.93 -5.02 -4.06
CA ILE A 35 -7.71 -5.77 -5.29
C ILE A 35 -6.66 -6.87 -5.04
N TYR A 36 -5.48 -6.51 -4.53
CA TYR A 36 -4.39 -7.46 -4.32
C TYR A 36 -4.68 -8.51 -3.24
N ARG A 37 -5.49 -8.19 -2.22
CA ARG A 37 -5.72 -9.04 -1.04
C ARG A 37 -7.06 -9.76 -1.07
N ASN A 38 -8.09 -9.28 -1.75
CA ASN A 38 -9.38 -9.99 -1.83
C ASN A 38 -9.43 -10.91 -3.05
N GLU A 39 -8.60 -10.68 -4.06
CA GLU A 39 -8.50 -11.53 -5.25
C GLU A 39 -7.32 -12.50 -5.11
N LYS A 40 -7.59 -13.81 -5.09
CA LYS A 40 -6.55 -14.86 -5.14
C LYS A 40 -6.00 -14.92 -6.55
N GLY A 41 -4.69 -14.79 -6.76
CA GLY A 41 -4.25 -14.58 -8.13
C GLY A 41 -2.78 -14.36 -8.46
N ILE A 42 -2.50 -14.25 -9.75
CA ILE A 42 -1.20 -13.86 -10.31
C ILE A 42 -1.25 -12.37 -10.63
N PHE A 43 -0.39 -11.58 -10.03
CA PHE A 43 -0.28 -10.14 -10.25
C PHE A 43 0.98 -9.84 -11.04
N ILE A 44 0.81 -9.36 -12.27
CA ILE A 44 1.92 -8.94 -13.12
C ILE A 44 2.06 -7.43 -13.00
N LEU A 45 3.07 -7.01 -12.25
CA LEU A 45 3.31 -5.62 -11.89
C LEU A 45 4.39 -5.02 -12.77
N CYS A 46 4.03 -4.01 -13.55
CA CYS A 46 4.96 -3.28 -14.41
C CYS A 46 5.35 -1.94 -13.77
N GLY A 47 6.63 -1.56 -13.88
CA GLY A 47 7.15 -0.28 -13.40
C GLY A 47 7.54 -0.33 -11.92
N ASN A 48 8.84 -0.36 -11.63
CA ASN A 48 9.38 -0.53 -10.26
C ASN A 48 10.35 0.58 -9.84
N ARG A 49 10.48 1.65 -10.63
CA ARG A 49 11.54 2.65 -10.48
C ARG A 49 10.93 4.02 -10.23
N GLY A 50 10.55 4.30 -8.99
CA GLY A 50 10.10 5.65 -8.66
C GLY A 50 9.74 5.87 -7.20
N ALA A 51 9.82 7.14 -6.79
CA ALA A 51 9.09 7.66 -5.64
C ALA A 51 7.73 8.16 -6.13
N GLY A 52 6.65 7.85 -5.41
CA GLY A 52 5.28 8.26 -5.77
C GLY A 52 4.37 7.06 -6.04
N LYS A 53 3.82 6.95 -7.26
CA LYS A 53 2.87 5.88 -7.64
C LYS A 53 3.40 4.47 -7.38
N SER A 54 4.64 4.21 -7.77
CA SER A 54 5.31 2.92 -7.52
C SER A 54 5.49 2.64 -6.03
N SER A 55 5.67 3.68 -5.21
CA SER A 55 5.64 3.54 -3.76
C SER A 55 4.26 3.10 -3.27
N LEU A 56 3.16 3.72 -3.74
CA LEU A 56 1.80 3.31 -3.34
C LEU A 56 1.51 1.85 -3.68
N LYS A 57 1.89 1.43 -4.90
CA LYS A 57 1.83 0.03 -5.33
C LYS A 57 2.63 -0.87 -4.39
N ASN A 58 3.90 -0.56 -4.14
CA ASN A 58 4.77 -1.38 -3.29
C ASN A 58 4.26 -1.45 -1.83
N ILE A 59 3.70 -0.36 -1.31
CA ILE A 59 3.09 -0.30 0.02
C ILE A 59 1.87 -1.22 0.10
N SER A 60 1.01 -1.21 -0.92
CA SER A 60 -0.19 -2.05 -0.93
C SER A 60 0.11 -3.56 -0.95
N LEU A 61 1.30 -3.94 -1.41
CA LEU A 61 1.80 -5.32 -1.44
C LEU A 61 2.51 -5.74 -0.15
N GLU A 62 2.75 -4.81 0.78
CA GLU A 62 3.41 -5.16 2.04
C GLU A 62 2.52 -6.16 2.81
N PRO A 63 3.09 -7.32 3.23
CA PRO A 63 2.36 -8.28 4.04
C PRO A 63 2.03 -7.62 5.39
N ALA A 64 0.74 -7.48 5.70
CA ALA A 64 0.33 -7.09 7.04
C ALA A 64 0.72 -8.20 8.00
N LYS A 65 1.54 -7.93 9.02
CA LYS A 65 2.04 -8.94 9.97
C LYS A 65 0.91 -9.80 10.58
N TYR A 66 -0.29 -9.26 10.79
CA TYR A 66 -1.46 -9.99 11.32
C TYR A 66 -2.19 -10.85 10.30
N TYR A 67 -2.00 -10.59 9.02
CA TYR A 67 -2.54 -11.41 7.93
C TYR A 67 -1.44 -12.24 7.27
N ALA A 68 -0.24 -12.28 7.83
CA ALA A 68 0.83 -13.18 7.37
C ALA A 68 0.41 -14.65 7.42
N ASN A 69 -0.61 -14.96 8.23
CA ASN A 69 -1.20 -16.29 8.36
C ASN A 69 -2.47 -16.51 7.51
N GLU A 70 -3.01 -15.47 6.84
CA GLU A 70 -4.01 -15.70 5.81
C GLU A 70 -3.30 -16.11 4.52
N ASP A 71 -3.41 -17.39 4.21
CA ASP A 71 -3.02 -18.03 2.96
C ASP A 71 -3.61 -17.34 1.74
N LYS A 72 -2.95 -16.28 1.29
CA LYS A 72 -3.30 -15.67 0.02
C LYS A 72 -2.40 -16.27 -1.05
N GLN A 73 -3.04 -17.04 -1.91
CA GLN A 73 -2.51 -17.68 -3.12
C GLN A 73 -2.16 -16.60 -4.14
N ILE A 74 -1.21 -15.75 -3.79
CA ILE A 74 -0.84 -14.56 -4.54
C ILE A 74 0.56 -14.80 -5.11
N LEU A 75 0.67 -14.76 -6.43
CA LEU A 75 1.93 -14.80 -7.15
C LEU A 75 2.23 -13.41 -7.69
N VAL A 76 3.27 -12.73 -7.19
CA VAL A 76 3.65 -11.41 -7.67
C VAL A 76 4.81 -11.52 -8.64
N ILE A 77 4.57 -11.13 -9.89
CA ILE A 77 5.55 -11.07 -10.97
C ILE A 77 5.90 -9.60 -11.20
N ASN A 78 7.17 -9.26 -11.07
CA ASN A 78 7.64 -7.88 -11.18
C ASN A 78 8.41 -7.66 -12.50
N ILE A 79 7.93 -6.74 -13.32
CA ILE A 79 8.53 -6.37 -14.60
C ILE A 79 9.11 -4.97 -14.49
N SER A 80 10.43 -4.89 -14.59
CA SER A 80 11.18 -3.67 -14.26
C SER A 80 11.17 -2.60 -15.36
N PHE A 81 11.08 -2.98 -16.64
CA PHE A 81 11.04 -2.08 -17.79
C PHE A 81 10.60 -2.83 -19.06
N PHE A 82 9.88 -2.19 -19.98
CA PHE A 82 9.60 -2.74 -21.32
C PHE A 82 9.96 -1.72 -22.41
N SER A 83 10.83 -2.09 -23.34
CA SER A 83 11.18 -1.32 -24.55
C SER A 83 10.38 -1.73 -25.78
N GLY A 84 9.67 -2.87 -25.73
CA GLY A 84 8.86 -3.43 -26.80
C GLY A 84 8.17 -4.73 -26.40
N ASN A 85 7.24 -5.22 -27.24
CA ASN A 85 6.39 -6.38 -26.96
C ASN A 85 7.18 -7.67 -26.69
N LYS A 86 8.24 -7.93 -27.48
CA LYS A 86 9.11 -9.10 -27.27
C LYS A 86 9.78 -9.10 -25.89
N ASP A 87 10.33 -7.96 -25.46
CA ASP A 87 10.99 -7.85 -24.15
C ASP A 87 9.95 -8.00 -23.03
N PHE A 88 8.75 -7.44 -23.23
CA PHE A 88 7.64 -7.56 -22.30
C PHE A 88 7.19 -9.02 -22.11
N TYR A 89 6.92 -9.74 -23.19
CA TYR A 89 6.53 -11.15 -23.13
C TYR A 89 7.63 -12.04 -22.54
N ARG A 90 8.89 -11.76 -22.91
CA ARG A 90 10.05 -12.48 -22.37
C ARG A 90 10.17 -12.30 -20.86
N GLU A 91 10.03 -11.08 -20.37
CA GLU A 91 10.11 -10.83 -18.93
C GLU A 91 8.97 -11.50 -18.17
N ILE A 92 7.74 -11.51 -18.70
CA ILE A 92 6.66 -12.30 -18.07
C ILE A 92 7.08 -13.77 -17.96
N LEU A 93 7.56 -14.37 -19.06
CA LEU A 93 7.94 -15.78 -19.09
C LEU A 93 9.20 -16.10 -18.26
N MET A 94 10.15 -15.18 -18.12
CA MET A 94 11.32 -15.37 -17.25
C MET A 94 10.97 -15.26 -15.77
N GLN A 95 10.09 -14.32 -15.41
CA GLN A 95 9.75 -14.05 -14.02
C GLN A 95 8.68 -15.02 -13.48
N THR A 96 7.82 -15.59 -14.34
CA THR A 96 6.74 -16.51 -13.94
C THR A 96 7.28 -17.76 -13.21
N PRO A 97 8.24 -18.54 -13.76
CA PRO A 97 8.82 -19.68 -13.05
C PRO A 97 9.44 -19.30 -11.71
N SER A 98 10.20 -18.20 -11.67
CA SER A 98 10.85 -17.75 -10.43
C SER A 98 9.83 -17.36 -9.35
N ALA A 99 8.73 -16.71 -9.72
CA ALA A 99 7.66 -16.35 -8.80
C ALA A 99 6.93 -17.60 -8.27
N ILE A 100 6.66 -18.59 -9.13
CA ILE A 100 6.04 -19.87 -8.75
C ILE A 100 6.95 -20.65 -7.79
N ASP A 101 8.23 -20.80 -8.12
CA ASP A 101 9.22 -21.49 -7.27
C ASP A 101 9.34 -20.84 -5.88
N LYS A 102 9.35 -19.49 -5.83
CA LYS A 102 9.35 -18.77 -4.57
C LYS A 102 8.10 -19.07 -3.73
N ARG A 103 6.92 -19.09 -4.35
CA ARG A 103 5.66 -19.42 -3.65
C ARG A 103 5.63 -20.87 -3.16
N ILE A 104 6.15 -21.80 -3.95
CA ILE A 104 6.32 -23.20 -3.53
C ILE A 104 7.16 -23.27 -2.25
N LYS A 105 8.34 -22.64 -2.24
CA LYS A 105 9.22 -22.59 -1.05
C LYS A 105 8.56 -21.93 0.16
N GLU A 106 7.79 -20.87 -0.03
CA GLU A 106 7.03 -20.21 1.04
C GLU A 106 6.00 -21.15 1.66
N ILE A 107 5.25 -21.91 0.84
CA ILE A 107 4.28 -22.89 1.33
C ILE A 107 5.01 -24.04 2.05
N GLU A 108 6.10 -24.56 1.49
CA GLU A 108 6.90 -25.63 2.09
C GLU A 108 7.44 -25.23 3.48
N ASN A 109 8.10 -24.07 3.59
CA ASN A 109 8.63 -23.56 4.85
C ASN A 109 7.54 -23.36 5.92
N ARG A 110 6.36 -22.91 5.49
CA ARG A 110 5.22 -22.72 6.40
C ARG A 110 4.64 -24.05 6.88
N LEU A 111 4.51 -25.02 5.99
CA LEU A 111 4.06 -26.36 6.38
C LEU A 111 5.06 -27.00 7.36
N ASP A 112 6.36 -26.83 7.13
CA ASP A 112 7.41 -27.28 8.05
C ASP A 112 7.26 -26.63 9.43
N ALA A 113 7.05 -25.31 9.50
CA ALA A 113 6.81 -24.59 10.76
C ALA A 113 5.53 -25.05 11.50
N ILE A 114 4.45 -25.37 10.76
CA ILE A 114 3.18 -25.86 11.33
C ILE A 114 3.34 -27.29 11.86
N VAL A 115 4.01 -28.16 11.11
CA VAL A 115 4.17 -29.58 11.46
C VAL A 115 5.17 -29.73 12.62
N ASN A 116 6.26 -28.96 12.62
CA ASN A 116 7.28 -29.03 13.67
C ASN A 116 6.96 -28.20 14.93
N ASN A 117 5.78 -27.56 14.98
CA ASN A 117 5.33 -26.72 16.10
C ASN A 117 6.27 -25.54 16.42
N GLU A 118 7.07 -25.05 15.45
CA GLU A 118 8.01 -23.95 15.65
C GLU A 118 7.31 -22.59 15.72
N GLN A 119 6.15 -22.48 15.06
CA GLN A 119 5.18 -21.41 15.33
C GLN A 119 4.20 -21.92 16.39
N ARG A 120 4.26 -21.38 17.61
CA ARG A 120 3.09 -21.42 18.49
C ARG A 120 1.95 -20.74 17.71
N MET A 121 0.91 -21.48 17.37
CA MET A 121 -0.34 -20.95 16.81
C MET A 121 -0.94 -19.93 17.79
N TYR A 122 -0.50 -18.66 17.73
CA TYR A 122 -1.05 -17.59 18.57
C TYR A 122 -2.21 -16.82 17.90
N ASP A 123 -2.54 -17.08 16.63
CA ASP A 123 -3.58 -16.34 15.90
C ASP A 123 -4.72 -17.24 15.39
N LEU A 124 -5.28 -18.06 16.27
CA LEU A 124 -6.60 -18.63 16.03
C LEU A 124 -7.38 -18.40 17.30
N THR A 125 -8.22 -17.34 17.28
CA THR A 125 -9.33 -17.10 18.21
C THR A 125 -9.48 -18.25 19.18
N THR A 126 -8.75 -18.17 20.30
CA THR A 126 -9.02 -19.03 21.43
C THR A 126 -10.49 -18.78 21.69
N PRO A 127 -11.38 -19.78 21.67
CA PRO A 127 -12.64 -19.61 22.36
C PRO A 127 -12.25 -19.08 23.73
N VAL A 128 -12.75 -17.92 24.11
CA VAL A 128 -12.63 -17.46 25.49
C VAL A 128 -13.38 -18.53 26.28
N TRP A 129 -12.66 -19.55 26.72
CA TRP A 129 -13.17 -20.53 27.65
C TRP A 129 -13.32 -19.74 28.93
N ASN A 130 -14.55 -19.27 29.17
CA ASN A 130 -14.94 -18.83 30.48
C ASN A 130 -14.49 -19.93 31.45
N GLU A 131 -13.62 -19.60 32.41
CA GLU A 131 -13.08 -20.52 33.43
C GLU A 131 -14.16 -21.06 34.41
N GLN A 132 -15.40 -21.21 33.95
CA GLN A 132 -16.54 -21.75 34.70
C GLN A 132 -17.43 -22.69 33.87
N GLU A 133 -17.01 -23.19 32.71
CA GLU A 133 -17.74 -24.32 32.10
C GLU A 133 -17.36 -25.62 32.81
N GLU A 134 -18.30 -26.20 33.56
CA GLU A 134 -18.21 -27.57 34.06
C GLU A 134 -17.80 -28.50 32.90
N VAL A 135 -16.63 -29.13 33.01
CA VAL A 135 -16.08 -29.99 31.94
C VAL A 135 -17.10 -31.10 31.64
N LYS A 136 -17.74 -30.99 30.48
CA LYS A 136 -18.73 -31.96 30.01
C LYS A 136 -18.12 -33.37 29.98
N ASP A 137 -18.75 -34.30 30.70
CA ASP A 137 -18.32 -35.69 30.78
C ASP A 137 -18.24 -36.36 29.40
N TYR A 138 -17.21 -37.19 29.22
CA TYR A 138 -17.00 -37.98 28.00
C TYR A 138 -18.17 -38.94 27.76
N SER A 139 -18.77 -38.89 26.55
CA SER A 139 -20.01 -39.60 26.22
C SER A 139 -19.85 -40.62 25.08
N LEU A 140 -20.80 -41.57 24.98
CA LEU A 140 -20.86 -42.53 23.86
C LEU A 140 -21.02 -41.85 22.49
N SER A 141 -21.80 -40.77 22.42
CA SER A 141 -21.94 -39.98 21.19
C SER A 141 -20.64 -39.31 20.78
N GLU A 142 -19.87 -38.82 21.76
CA GLU A 142 -18.58 -38.18 21.53
C GLU A 142 -17.52 -39.21 21.08
N ARG A 143 -17.50 -40.40 21.69
CA ARG A 143 -16.66 -41.53 21.24
C ARG A 143 -16.83 -41.79 19.74
N TYR A 144 -18.07 -41.88 19.26
CA TYR A 144 -18.36 -42.11 17.85
C TYR A 144 -17.88 -40.96 16.94
N GLN A 145 -18.04 -39.71 17.38
CA GLN A 145 -17.56 -38.54 16.60
C GLN A 145 -16.03 -38.51 16.51
N ILE A 146 -15.33 -38.81 17.60
CA ILE A 146 -13.86 -38.84 17.62
C ILE A 146 -13.32 -39.97 16.75
N GLU A 147 -13.91 -41.16 16.83
CA GLU A 147 -13.55 -42.30 15.96
C GLU A 147 -13.71 -41.95 14.47
N LYS A 148 -14.79 -41.24 14.13
CA LYS A 148 -15.03 -40.73 12.77
C LYS A 148 -13.99 -39.68 12.36
N ARG A 149 -13.61 -38.75 13.24
CA ARG A 149 -12.56 -37.74 12.99
C ARG A 149 -11.19 -38.39 12.75
N ILE A 150 -10.76 -39.29 13.63
CA ILE A 150 -9.49 -40.03 13.47
C ILE A 150 -9.49 -40.81 12.15
N SER A 151 -10.59 -41.47 11.80
CA SER A 151 -10.72 -42.14 10.49
C SER A 151 -10.64 -41.17 9.31
N SER A 152 -11.15 -39.94 9.47
CA SER A 152 -11.04 -38.88 8.47
C SER A 152 -9.60 -38.39 8.32
N PHE A 153 -8.84 -38.29 9.41
CA PHE A 153 -7.42 -37.93 9.39
C PHE A 153 -6.59 -38.88 8.54
N TYR A 154 -6.69 -40.18 8.80
CA TYR A 154 -5.99 -41.19 8.00
C TYR A 154 -6.37 -41.10 6.51
N LYS A 155 -7.67 -40.97 6.20
CA LYS A 155 -8.13 -40.83 4.80
C LYS A 155 -7.56 -39.58 4.11
N THR A 156 -7.49 -38.46 4.83
CA THR A 156 -7.01 -37.19 4.27
C THR A 156 -5.51 -37.25 4.03
N ILE A 157 -4.76 -37.73 5.02
CA ILE A 157 -3.31 -37.91 4.95
C ILE A 157 -2.91 -38.92 3.86
N ASP A 158 -3.66 -40.02 3.70
CA ASP A 158 -3.40 -40.99 2.62
C ASP A 158 -3.66 -40.40 1.23
N LYS A 159 -4.70 -39.58 1.06
CA LYS A 159 -4.93 -38.85 -0.21
C LYS A 159 -3.76 -37.92 -0.50
N VAL A 160 -3.34 -37.15 0.50
CA VAL A 160 -2.22 -36.20 0.34
C VAL A 160 -0.91 -36.94 0.02
N LYS A 161 -0.65 -38.10 0.64
CA LYS A 161 0.53 -38.94 0.36
C LYS A 161 0.69 -39.30 -1.11
N ILE A 162 -0.43 -39.61 -1.78
CA ILE A 162 -0.45 -39.95 -3.21
C ILE A 162 0.01 -38.74 -4.03
N ASN A 163 -0.42 -37.53 -3.65
CA ASN A 163 -0.01 -36.29 -4.29
C ASN A 163 1.44 -35.91 -3.96
N CYS A 164 1.91 -36.14 -2.73
CA CYS A 164 3.30 -35.90 -2.32
C CYS A 164 4.32 -36.74 -3.10
N LYS A 165 3.96 -37.94 -3.60
CA LYS A 165 4.89 -38.75 -4.42
C LYS A 165 5.34 -38.07 -5.71
N LYS A 166 4.63 -37.04 -6.19
CA LYS A 166 5.06 -36.20 -7.32
C LYS A 166 6.03 -35.08 -6.91
N ASN A 167 6.08 -34.72 -5.61
CA ASN A 167 6.86 -33.61 -5.04
C ASN A 167 7.74 -34.10 -3.87
N LEU A 168 9.01 -34.38 -4.15
CA LEU A 168 9.97 -35.03 -3.23
C LEU A 168 10.13 -34.35 -1.86
N ASN A 169 9.90 -33.04 -1.76
CA ASN A 169 10.09 -32.26 -0.52
C ASN A 169 8.97 -32.41 0.51
N LEU A 170 7.74 -32.75 0.12
CA LEU A 170 6.60 -32.89 1.06
C LEU A 170 6.61 -34.20 1.85
N GLN A 171 7.43 -35.16 1.43
CA GLN A 171 7.48 -36.48 2.03
C GLN A 171 8.03 -36.45 3.47
N SER A 172 8.94 -35.50 3.77
CA SER A 172 9.48 -35.29 5.12
C SER A 172 8.45 -34.77 6.13
N LEU A 173 7.36 -34.13 5.66
CA LEU A 173 6.30 -33.56 6.49
C LEU A 173 5.13 -34.53 6.74
N TYR A 174 5.03 -35.58 5.92
CA TYR A 174 3.99 -36.61 6.04
C TYR A 174 4.22 -37.51 7.26
N ASP A 175 5.45 -37.96 7.49
CA ASP A 175 5.76 -38.92 8.56
C ASP A 175 5.50 -38.35 9.98
N PRO A 176 5.84 -37.08 10.29
CA PRO A 176 5.48 -36.48 11.58
C PRO A 176 3.98 -36.39 11.82
N LEU A 177 3.19 -35.96 10.83
CA LEU A 177 1.72 -35.88 10.95
C LEU A 177 1.10 -37.26 11.14
N LEU A 178 1.57 -38.28 10.41
CA LEU A 178 1.10 -39.65 10.59
C LEU A 178 1.37 -40.15 12.01
N LYS A 179 2.54 -39.80 12.57
CA LYS A 179 2.90 -40.16 13.93
C LYS A 179 2.00 -39.46 14.96
N GLU A 180 1.72 -38.16 14.80
CA GLU A 180 0.78 -37.44 15.69
C GLU A 180 -0.63 -38.08 15.67
N ILE A 181 -1.13 -38.51 14.50
CA ILE A 181 -2.42 -39.21 14.39
C ILE A 181 -2.39 -40.58 15.10
N GLN A 182 -1.28 -41.30 15.01
CA GLN A 182 -1.09 -42.58 15.70
C GLN A 182 -1.08 -42.40 17.22
N GLU A 183 -0.31 -41.41 17.72
CA GLU A 183 -0.27 -41.07 19.15
C GLU A 183 -1.65 -40.67 19.67
N LEU A 184 -2.41 -39.86 18.92
CA LEU A 184 -3.79 -39.49 19.26
C LEU A 184 -4.74 -40.70 19.30
N ALA A 185 -4.57 -41.66 18.38
CA ALA A 185 -5.37 -42.88 18.36
C ALA A 185 -5.07 -43.78 19.58
N GLU A 186 -3.81 -43.86 20.02
CA GLU A 186 -3.40 -44.57 21.23
C GLU A 186 -3.95 -43.89 22.51
N GLU A 187 -3.94 -42.55 22.55
CA GLU A 187 -4.58 -41.77 23.63
C GLU A 187 -6.09 -42.02 23.66
N PHE A 188 -6.75 -42.07 22.49
CA PHE A 188 -8.18 -42.37 22.38
C PHE A 188 -8.54 -43.77 22.89
N GLU A 189 -7.75 -44.79 22.55
CA GLU A 189 -7.93 -46.13 23.12
C GLU A 189 -7.81 -46.14 24.65
N SER A 190 -6.81 -45.42 25.16
CA SER A 190 -6.56 -45.29 26.60
C SER A 190 -7.72 -44.58 27.30
N LEU A 191 -8.29 -43.54 26.69
CA LEU A 191 -9.47 -42.84 27.17
C LEU A 191 -10.71 -43.75 27.19
N ASN A 192 -10.92 -44.55 26.14
CA ASN A 192 -12.02 -45.51 26.08
C ASN A 192 -11.91 -46.60 27.15
N LYS A 193 -10.71 -47.14 27.39
CA LYS A 193 -10.44 -48.07 28.49
C LYS A 193 -10.73 -47.43 29.85
N GLN A 194 -10.36 -46.16 30.05
CA GLN A 194 -10.69 -45.41 31.26
C GLN A 194 -12.21 -45.25 31.45
N TYR A 195 -12.94 -44.92 30.38
CA TYR A 195 -14.40 -44.80 30.43
C TYR A 195 -15.10 -46.13 30.73
N GLU A 196 -14.66 -47.23 30.12
CA GLU A 196 -15.19 -48.57 30.36
C GLU A 196 -14.87 -49.06 31.80
N SER A 197 -13.69 -48.72 32.32
CA SER A 197 -13.30 -49.02 33.70
C SER A 197 -14.03 -48.19 34.76
N ARG A 198 -14.62 -47.04 34.43
CA ARG A 198 -15.54 -46.33 35.35
C ARG A 198 -16.84 -47.10 35.60
N LYS A 199 -17.23 -48.02 34.71
CA LYS A 199 -18.42 -48.88 34.87
C LYS A 199 -18.14 -50.16 35.67
N SER A 200 -16.88 -50.54 35.88
CA SER A 200 -16.49 -51.70 36.69
C SER A 200 -15.73 -51.24 37.95
N ARG A 201 -16.01 -51.84 39.12
CA ARG A 201 -15.46 -51.42 40.44
C ARG A 201 -13.94 -51.64 40.61
N TRP A 202 -13.14 -51.70 39.55
CA TRP A 202 -11.71 -51.99 39.62
C TRP A 202 -10.86 -50.73 39.40
N VAL A 203 -10.03 -50.46 40.40
CA VAL A 203 -9.11 -49.30 40.48
C VAL A 203 -7.97 -49.49 39.49
N LEU A 204 -7.88 -48.62 38.48
CA LEU A 204 -6.67 -48.49 37.64
C LEU A 204 -5.70 -47.47 38.22
N PHE A 205 -4.41 -47.82 38.11
CA PHE A 205 -3.23 -47.11 38.59
C PHE A 205 -3.20 -45.63 38.15
N LYS A 206 -2.85 -44.73 39.08
CA LYS A 206 -2.89 -43.26 38.94
C LYS A 206 -2.02 -42.66 37.81
N ASN A 207 -1.13 -43.43 37.18
CA ASN A 207 -0.08 -42.87 36.32
C ASN A 207 -0.45 -42.68 34.83
N ASN A 208 -1.57 -43.24 34.34
CA ASN A 208 -1.96 -43.17 32.91
C ASN A 208 -3.39 -42.61 32.72
N ARG A 209 -3.81 -41.57 33.46
CA ARG A 209 -5.11 -40.91 33.21
C ARG A 209 -4.98 -39.90 32.08
N VAL A 210 -5.87 -39.99 31.09
CA VAL A 210 -5.92 -39.04 29.97
C VAL A 210 -6.73 -37.83 30.43
N ASN A 211 -6.18 -36.63 30.25
CA ASN A 211 -6.92 -35.40 30.52
C ASN A 211 -7.86 -35.12 29.34
N ILE A 212 -9.17 -35.16 29.59
CA ILE A 212 -10.21 -35.01 28.56
C ILE A 212 -10.13 -33.63 27.89
N SER A 213 -9.87 -32.55 28.64
CA SER A 213 -9.80 -31.20 28.05
C SER A 213 -8.61 -31.10 27.09
N LYS A 214 -7.43 -31.54 27.56
CA LYS A 214 -6.21 -31.55 26.76
C LYS A 214 -6.32 -32.46 25.53
N PHE A 215 -7.00 -33.61 25.66
CA PHE A 215 -7.23 -34.49 24.53
C PHE A 215 -8.15 -33.85 23.46
N ARG A 216 -9.20 -33.14 23.88
CA ARG A 216 -10.06 -32.37 22.95
C ARG A 216 -9.27 -31.27 22.23
N GLU A 217 -8.45 -30.53 22.97
CA GLU A 217 -7.53 -29.53 22.40
C GLU A 217 -6.59 -30.14 21.36
N ASN A 218 -5.96 -31.28 21.67
CA ASN A 218 -5.09 -32.00 20.74
C ASN A 218 -5.84 -32.43 19.45
N ILE A 219 -7.10 -32.88 19.56
CA ILE A 219 -7.93 -33.21 18.38
C ILE A 219 -8.13 -31.98 17.51
N ASP A 220 -8.57 -30.86 18.12
CA ASP A 220 -8.90 -29.64 17.39
C ASP A 220 -7.64 -28.99 16.77
N GLU A 221 -6.48 -29.12 17.42
CA GLU A 221 -5.18 -28.70 16.86
C GLU A 221 -4.79 -29.56 15.65
N LEU A 222 -4.91 -30.88 15.76
CA LEU A 222 -4.59 -31.81 14.68
C LEU A 222 -5.56 -31.70 13.49
N ASP A 223 -6.86 -31.48 13.74
CA ASP A 223 -7.87 -31.16 12.72
C ASP A 223 -7.39 -30.00 11.85
N LYS A 224 -6.94 -28.91 12.48
CA LYS A 224 -6.44 -27.71 11.77
C LYS A 224 -5.15 -27.95 11.01
N LYS A 225 -4.18 -28.68 11.60
CA LYS A 225 -2.92 -29.04 10.92
C LYS A 225 -3.20 -29.82 9.64
N ILE A 226 -4.08 -30.82 9.71
CA ILE A 226 -4.42 -31.68 8.57
C ILE A 226 -5.19 -30.90 7.50
N GLU A 227 -6.14 -30.05 7.89
CA GLU A 227 -6.88 -29.21 6.94
C GLU A 227 -5.95 -28.24 6.18
N ASN A 228 -5.01 -27.60 6.89
CA ASN A 228 -4.00 -26.73 6.29
C ASN A 228 -3.08 -27.51 5.35
N PHE A 229 -2.65 -28.71 5.74
CA PHE A 229 -1.79 -29.57 4.93
C PHE A 229 -2.50 -30.05 3.65
N GLU A 230 -3.77 -30.45 3.73
CA GLU A 230 -4.57 -30.83 2.55
C GLU A 230 -4.72 -29.67 1.58
N ARG A 231 -5.09 -28.48 2.08
CA ARG A 231 -5.26 -27.27 1.25
C ARG A 231 -3.96 -26.88 0.56
N ALA A 232 -2.85 -26.86 1.30
CA ALA A 232 -1.54 -26.50 0.77
C ALA A 232 -1.03 -27.53 -0.24
N SER A 233 -1.29 -28.82 -0.03
CA SER A 233 -0.89 -29.87 -0.98
C SER A 233 -1.59 -29.72 -2.34
N ILE A 234 -2.88 -29.38 -2.37
CA ILE A 234 -3.62 -29.13 -3.61
C ILE A 234 -3.06 -27.91 -4.35
N GLU A 235 -2.71 -26.85 -3.62
CA GLU A 235 -2.08 -25.66 -4.22
C GLU A 235 -0.70 -26.00 -4.79
N LEU A 236 0.14 -26.73 -4.05
CA LEU A 236 1.47 -27.14 -4.48
C LEU A 236 1.45 -28.03 -5.71
N GLU A 237 0.52 -28.99 -5.81
CA GLU A 237 0.39 -29.83 -7.01
C GLU A 237 0.16 -28.99 -8.26
N ARG A 238 -0.74 -28.00 -8.18
CA ARG A 238 -1.04 -27.08 -9.28
C ARG A 238 0.16 -26.19 -9.60
N LEU A 239 0.81 -25.62 -8.59
CA LEU A 239 1.98 -24.75 -8.78
C LEU A 239 3.13 -25.51 -9.44
N CYS A 240 3.40 -26.75 -9.04
CA CYS A 240 4.45 -27.56 -9.66
C CYS A 240 4.12 -27.90 -11.12
N GLU A 241 2.87 -28.22 -11.44
CA GLU A 241 2.44 -28.43 -12.83
C GLU A 241 2.66 -27.16 -13.67
N PHE A 242 2.22 -26.00 -13.17
CA PHE A 242 2.45 -24.73 -13.86
C PHE A 242 3.91 -24.33 -13.93
N LEU A 243 4.74 -24.68 -12.93
CA LEU A 243 6.18 -24.46 -12.98
C LEU A 243 6.80 -25.23 -14.14
N SER A 244 6.51 -26.53 -14.25
CA SER A 244 7.01 -27.36 -15.35
C SER A 244 6.57 -26.83 -16.72
N ILE A 245 5.29 -26.49 -16.89
CA ILE A 245 4.77 -25.90 -18.15
C ILE A 245 5.48 -24.57 -18.45
N SER A 246 5.68 -23.72 -17.44
CA SER A 246 6.32 -22.41 -17.63
C SER A 246 7.80 -22.54 -17.97
N GLU A 247 8.53 -23.47 -17.35
CA GLU A 247 9.93 -23.77 -17.65
C GLU A 247 10.09 -24.36 -19.05
N GLU A 248 9.23 -25.30 -19.46
CA GLU A 248 9.22 -25.84 -20.82
C GLU A 248 8.98 -24.75 -21.86
N GLN A 249 8.00 -23.86 -21.62
CA GLN A 249 7.72 -22.74 -22.50
C GLN A 249 8.90 -21.77 -22.57
N LEU A 250 9.52 -21.42 -21.43
CA LEU A 250 10.70 -20.57 -21.39
C LEU A 250 11.88 -21.21 -22.14
N ASN A 251 12.12 -22.50 -21.96
CA ASN A 251 13.16 -23.23 -22.68
C ASN A 251 12.91 -23.24 -24.20
N SER A 252 11.64 -23.27 -24.62
CA SER A 252 11.27 -23.18 -26.04
C SER A 252 11.25 -21.74 -26.59
N PHE A 253 11.29 -20.73 -25.71
CA PHE A 253 11.13 -19.31 -26.07
C PHE A 253 12.34 -18.73 -26.84
N ASP A 254 13.54 -19.21 -26.51
CA ASP A 254 14.81 -18.76 -27.11
C ASP A 254 15.33 -19.72 -28.22
N VAL A 255 14.59 -20.79 -28.55
CA VAL A 255 14.96 -21.75 -29.60
C VAL A 255 14.50 -21.27 -30.98
N GLU A 256 15.42 -21.24 -31.96
CA GLU A 256 15.07 -21.02 -33.37
C GLU A 256 14.26 -22.22 -33.91
N ILE A 257 12.98 -22.01 -34.24
CA ILE A 257 12.11 -23.05 -34.79
C ILE A 257 12.41 -23.22 -36.28
N THR A 258 13.02 -24.35 -36.64
CA THR A 258 13.32 -24.72 -38.02
C THR A 258 12.15 -25.37 -38.77
N ASP A 259 11.12 -25.84 -38.04
CA ASP A 259 9.91 -26.45 -38.60
C ASP A 259 8.66 -26.03 -37.80
N THR A 260 8.00 -24.98 -38.26
CA THR A 260 6.82 -24.36 -37.62
C THR A 260 5.61 -25.29 -37.57
N LYS A 261 5.49 -26.26 -38.49
CA LYS A 261 4.34 -27.16 -38.56
C LYS A 261 4.40 -28.21 -37.46
N LYS A 262 5.55 -28.84 -37.28
CA LYS A 262 5.78 -29.82 -36.21
C LYS A 262 5.68 -29.19 -34.82
N TYR A 263 6.15 -27.94 -34.67
CA TYR A 263 6.05 -27.17 -33.43
C TYR A 263 4.60 -26.81 -33.07
N LEU A 264 3.81 -26.35 -34.05
CA LEU A 264 2.38 -26.09 -33.85
C LEU A 264 1.64 -27.37 -33.51
N GLU A 265 1.88 -28.48 -34.21
CA GLU A 265 1.23 -29.76 -33.91
C GLU A 265 1.59 -30.28 -32.51
N SER A 266 2.85 -30.17 -32.07
CA SER A 266 3.27 -30.59 -30.72
C SER A 266 2.77 -29.68 -29.60
N THR A 267 2.52 -28.41 -29.90
CA THR A 267 1.99 -27.47 -28.91
C THR A 267 0.47 -27.44 -28.92
N THR A 268 -0.23 -27.62 -30.04
CA THR A 268 -1.70 -27.41 -30.19
C THR A 268 -2.58 -28.64 -29.98
N SER A 269 -2.04 -29.85 -29.90
CA SER A 269 -2.86 -31.05 -29.66
C SER A 269 -3.23 -31.19 -28.18
N GLU A 270 -4.45 -30.72 -27.82
CA GLU A 270 -5.42 -31.33 -26.86
C GLU A 270 -6.44 -30.34 -26.23
N VAL A 271 -6.59 -29.11 -26.71
CA VAL A 271 -7.70 -28.23 -26.26
C VAL A 271 -8.73 -28.07 -27.37
N SER A 272 -9.96 -28.44 -27.06
CA SER A 272 -11.12 -28.56 -27.94
C SER A 272 -11.34 -27.36 -28.86
N ALA A 273 -11.57 -27.68 -30.14
CA ALA A 273 -11.84 -26.78 -31.24
C ALA A 273 -13.25 -26.15 -31.21
N GLU A 274 -13.70 -25.60 -30.07
CA GLU A 274 -15.01 -24.92 -30.00
C GLU A 274 -14.92 -23.39 -29.99
N SER A 275 -13.73 -22.79 -29.86
CA SER A 275 -13.55 -21.33 -29.94
C SER A 275 -12.75 -20.89 -31.18
N SER A 276 -12.81 -21.63 -32.27
CA SER A 276 -12.14 -21.28 -33.52
C SER A 276 -12.80 -20.07 -34.19
N ILE A 277 -12.46 -18.87 -33.72
CA ILE A 277 -12.38 -17.71 -34.61
C ILE A 277 -11.33 -18.09 -35.66
N ASP A 278 -11.75 -18.09 -36.91
CA ASP A 278 -11.08 -18.62 -38.10
C ASP A 278 -9.60 -18.17 -38.18
N LEU A 279 -8.71 -18.99 -37.62
CA LEU A 279 -7.27 -18.77 -37.49
C LEU A 279 -6.50 -19.08 -38.78
N SER A 280 -7.19 -19.50 -39.83
CA SER A 280 -6.57 -19.93 -41.10
C SER A 280 -6.29 -18.77 -42.05
N THR A 281 -6.95 -17.63 -41.90
CA THR A 281 -6.89 -16.52 -42.86
C THR A 281 -5.85 -15.44 -42.52
N ASP A 282 -5.53 -15.23 -41.24
CA ASP A 282 -4.65 -14.12 -40.81
C ASP A 282 -3.15 -14.47 -40.80
N LEU A 283 -2.79 -15.75 -40.98
CA LEU A 283 -1.39 -16.20 -40.96
C LEU A 283 -0.65 -16.06 -42.30
N GLY A 284 -1.26 -15.48 -43.34
CA GLY A 284 -0.60 -15.39 -44.65
C GLY A 284 -0.20 -16.76 -45.22
N ILE A 285 -0.81 -17.85 -44.77
CA ILE A 285 -0.69 -19.16 -45.39
C ILE A 285 -1.59 -19.10 -46.62
N VAL A 286 -1.01 -18.70 -47.74
CA VAL A 286 -1.64 -18.84 -49.06
C VAL A 286 -2.20 -20.27 -49.15
N LYS A 287 -3.52 -20.37 -49.31
CA LYS A 287 -4.25 -21.57 -49.70
C LYS A 287 -3.56 -22.22 -50.91
N LEU A 288 -2.64 -23.15 -50.68
CA LEU A 288 -2.23 -24.12 -51.68
C LEU A 288 -2.95 -25.43 -51.38
N GLY A 289 -4.23 -25.42 -51.69
CA GLY A 289 -5.08 -26.59 -51.61
C GLY A 289 -6.26 -26.42 -52.56
N THR A 290 -6.19 -27.16 -53.67
CA THR A 290 -7.32 -27.56 -54.53
C THR A 290 -7.84 -26.59 -55.60
N GLN A 291 -7.02 -26.30 -56.62
CA GLN A 291 -7.49 -26.38 -58.01
C GLN A 291 -6.32 -26.83 -58.90
N LEU A 292 -6.35 -28.09 -59.32
CA LEU A 292 -5.99 -28.56 -60.66
C LEU A 292 -6.18 -30.09 -60.67
N LYS A 293 -7.42 -30.50 -60.97
CA LYS A 293 -7.66 -31.79 -61.62
C LYS A 293 -7.03 -31.70 -63.01
N GLY A 294 -5.99 -32.46 -63.23
CA GLY A 294 -5.38 -32.66 -64.55
C GLY A 294 -4.36 -33.78 -64.46
N ASN A 295 -4.70 -34.95 -65.00
CA ASN A 295 -3.82 -36.10 -65.15
C ASN A 295 -2.47 -35.68 -65.75
N LEU A 296 -1.35 -36.13 -65.16
CA LEU A 296 -0.25 -36.82 -65.84
C LEU A 296 0.92 -37.05 -64.86
N GLY A 297 1.33 -38.31 -64.75
CA GLY A 297 2.75 -38.73 -64.66
C GLY A 297 3.52 -38.46 -63.39
N PHE A 298 3.90 -39.54 -62.70
CA PHE A 298 5.11 -39.61 -61.87
C PHE A 298 6.30 -38.90 -62.54
N ASN A 299 7.05 -38.12 -61.77
CA ASN A 299 8.50 -38.20 -61.73
C ASN A 299 9.02 -37.61 -60.42
N GLU A 300 9.71 -38.47 -59.66
CA GLU A 300 10.69 -38.08 -58.66
C GLU A 300 11.85 -37.37 -59.38
N SER A 301 12.02 -36.08 -59.14
CA SER A 301 13.34 -35.46 -59.23
C SER A 301 13.33 -34.16 -58.45
N GLY A 302 14.25 -34.08 -57.49
CA GLY A 302 14.26 -33.05 -56.46
C GLY A 302 14.42 -31.62 -56.98
N GLU A 303 13.85 -30.71 -56.20
CA GLU A 303 14.35 -29.35 -56.11
C GLU A 303 13.97 -28.80 -54.73
N LEU A 304 15.00 -28.72 -53.87
CA LEU A 304 15.20 -27.71 -52.84
C LEU A 304 13.97 -27.37 -51.99
N SER A 305 13.75 -28.21 -50.97
CA SER A 305 13.29 -27.73 -49.67
C SER A 305 14.27 -26.66 -49.18
N ARG A 306 14.02 -25.40 -49.55
CA ARG A 306 14.48 -24.27 -48.74
C ARG A 306 13.77 -24.44 -47.40
N GLU A 307 14.46 -25.07 -46.44
CA GLU A 307 14.14 -24.96 -45.03
C GLU A 307 14.01 -23.47 -44.72
N LEU A 308 12.77 -23.00 -44.64
CA LEU A 308 12.45 -21.68 -44.14
C LEU A 308 12.80 -21.72 -42.65
N LYS A 309 14.02 -21.30 -42.32
CA LYS A 309 14.41 -20.94 -40.95
C LYS A 309 13.54 -19.77 -40.50
N SER A 310 12.35 -20.06 -40.00
CA SER A 310 11.45 -19.04 -39.45
C SER A 310 11.87 -18.75 -38.02
N VAL A 311 12.57 -17.64 -37.82
CA VAL A 311 12.72 -17.00 -36.50
C VAL A 311 11.33 -16.94 -35.86
N VAL A 312 11.20 -17.36 -34.60
CA VAL A 312 9.93 -17.34 -33.86
C VAL A 312 9.33 -15.94 -33.95
N THR A 313 8.24 -15.79 -34.71
CA THR A 313 7.55 -14.50 -34.89
C THR A 313 6.96 -14.02 -33.57
N GLU A 314 6.85 -12.71 -33.36
CA GLU A 314 6.26 -12.16 -32.11
C GLU A 314 4.85 -12.71 -31.84
N GLU A 315 4.11 -13.05 -32.89
CA GLU A 315 2.78 -13.68 -32.81
C GLU A 315 2.80 -15.06 -32.15
N LEU A 316 3.83 -15.89 -32.39
CA LEU A 316 3.96 -17.20 -31.74
C LEU A 316 4.28 -17.05 -30.25
N LYS A 317 5.07 -16.03 -29.90
CA LYS A 317 5.44 -15.71 -28.50
C LYS A 317 4.24 -15.23 -27.70
N GLU A 318 3.45 -14.34 -28.30
CA GLU A 318 2.18 -13.89 -27.73
C GLU A 318 1.24 -15.08 -27.51
N ARG A 319 1.09 -15.99 -28.50
CA ARG A 319 0.22 -17.17 -28.37
C ARG A 319 0.63 -18.13 -27.25
N GLN A 320 1.92 -18.39 -27.07
CA GLN A 320 2.42 -19.22 -25.97
C GLN A 320 2.03 -18.63 -24.62
N LEU A 321 2.30 -17.34 -24.44
CA LEU A 321 1.98 -16.62 -23.22
C LEU A 321 0.48 -16.57 -22.96
N LEU A 322 -0.33 -16.24 -23.98
CA LEU A 322 -1.79 -16.23 -23.89
C LEU A 322 -2.35 -17.58 -23.44
N ARG A 323 -1.80 -18.69 -23.95
CA ARG A 323 -2.23 -20.03 -23.56
C ARG A 323 -1.85 -20.36 -22.12
N LEU A 324 -0.63 -20.04 -21.70
CA LEU A 324 -0.20 -20.21 -20.31
C LEU A 324 -1.13 -19.46 -19.37
N LEU A 325 -1.34 -18.17 -19.64
CA LEU A 325 -2.20 -17.32 -18.82
C LEU A 325 -3.64 -17.79 -18.84
N LYS A 326 -4.19 -18.20 -20.00
CA LYS A 326 -5.55 -18.76 -20.06
C LYS A 326 -5.68 -20.02 -19.22
N ASN A 327 -4.69 -20.93 -19.28
CA ASN A 327 -4.70 -22.14 -18.46
C ASN A 327 -4.59 -21.81 -16.97
N MET A 328 -3.71 -20.88 -16.60
CA MET A 328 -3.58 -20.42 -15.21
C MET A 328 -4.84 -19.68 -14.72
N SER A 329 -5.51 -18.91 -15.59
CA SER A 329 -6.70 -18.11 -15.27
C SER A 329 -7.90 -18.96 -14.82
N ALA A 330 -7.93 -20.23 -15.23
CA ALA A 330 -8.95 -21.18 -14.78
C ALA A 330 -8.79 -21.56 -13.29
N TYR A 331 -7.62 -21.32 -12.71
CA TYR A 331 -7.28 -21.71 -11.34
C TYR A 331 -6.90 -20.52 -10.45
N PHE A 332 -6.41 -19.43 -11.03
CA PHE A 332 -5.97 -18.21 -10.34
C PHE A 332 -6.56 -16.99 -11.04
N ASN A 333 -7.02 -15.97 -10.31
CA ASN A 333 -7.35 -14.70 -10.98
C ASN A 333 -6.05 -14.05 -11.45
N ILE A 334 -5.97 -13.59 -12.69
CA ILE A 334 -4.74 -12.95 -13.17
C ILE A 334 -5.03 -11.45 -13.31
N THR A 335 -4.24 -10.63 -12.65
CA THR A 335 -4.34 -9.17 -12.73
C THR A 335 -3.03 -8.57 -13.25
N PHE A 336 -3.09 -7.89 -14.38
CA PHE A 336 -2.02 -7.01 -14.83
C PHE A 336 -2.17 -5.67 -14.14
N SER A 337 -1.14 -5.19 -13.44
CA SER A 337 -1.09 -3.86 -12.86
C SER A 337 0.06 -3.09 -13.47
N ILE A 338 -0.26 -2.11 -14.30
CA ILE A 338 0.70 -1.34 -15.08
C ILE A 338 0.81 0.05 -14.46
N ASP A 339 1.98 0.36 -13.90
CA ASP A 339 2.33 1.67 -13.33
C ASP A 339 3.33 2.41 -14.25
N GLU A 340 3.64 3.66 -13.90
CA GLU A 340 4.59 4.54 -14.58
C GLU A 340 4.20 4.92 -16.01
N LEU A 341 2.92 4.78 -16.35
CA LEU A 341 2.36 5.13 -17.66
C LEU A 341 2.59 6.61 -18.03
N ASP A 342 2.67 7.48 -17.03
CA ASP A 342 2.97 8.91 -17.18
C ASP A 342 4.40 9.21 -17.66
N LYS A 343 5.30 8.22 -17.68
CA LYS A 343 6.65 8.36 -18.23
C LYS A 343 6.69 8.07 -19.74
N CYS A 344 5.62 7.56 -20.31
CA CYS A 344 5.47 7.26 -21.73
C CYS A 344 4.51 8.25 -22.37
N SER A 345 4.62 8.47 -23.69
CA SER A 345 3.58 9.21 -24.42
C SER A 345 2.27 8.41 -24.41
N THR A 346 1.14 9.11 -24.43
CA THR A 346 -0.18 8.45 -24.42
C THR A 346 -0.32 7.56 -25.65
N SER A 347 0.14 8.03 -26.80
CA SER A 347 0.20 7.27 -28.05
C SER A 347 0.92 5.93 -27.90
N THR A 348 2.07 5.91 -27.22
CA THR A 348 2.84 4.68 -26.98
C THR A 348 2.07 3.70 -26.09
N VAL A 349 1.43 4.21 -25.03
CA VAL A 349 0.65 3.38 -24.12
C VAL A 349 -0.58 2.80 -24.81
N ILE A 350 -1.32 3.60 -25.58
CA ILE A 350 -2.48 3.13 -26.35
C ILE A 350 -2.02 2.09 -27.37
N ASP A 351 -0.95 2.34 -28.12
CA ASP A 351 -0.41 1.40 -29.09
C ASP A 351 -0.03 0.08 -28.43
N MET A 352 0.60 0.11 -27.25
CA MET A 352 0.90 -1.10 -26.46
C MET A 352 -0.38 -1.85 -26.09
N ILE A 353 -1.39 -1.15 -25.57
CA ILE A 353 -2.65 -1.77 -25.14
C ILE A 353 -3.39 -2.36 -26.35
N VAL A 354 -3.47 -1.64 -27.47
CA VAL A 354 -4.15 -2.10 -28.69
C VAL A 354 -3.41 -3.29 -29.32
N LYS A 355 -2.08 -3.24 -29.40
CA LYS A 355 -1.27 -4.36 -29.93
C LYS A 355 -1.41 -5.60 -29.07
N ASN A 356 -1.49 -5.45 -27.76
CA ASN A 356 -1.53 -6.55 -26.81
C ASN A 356 -2.93 -6.76 -26.21
N LYS A 357 -4.00 -6.33 -26.90
CA LYS A 357 -5.37 -6.34 -26.36
C LYS A 357 -5.86 -7.74 -25.97
N ARG A 358 -5.43 -8.76 -26.71
CA ARG A 358 -5.73 -10.17 -26.41
C ARG A 358 -5.17 -10.57 -25.05
N LEU A 359 -3.97 -10.08 -24.74
CA LEU A 359 -3.30 -10.34 -23.47
C LEU A 359 -4.03 -9.66 -22.32
N PHE A 360 -4.44 -8.40 -22.50
CA PHE A 360 -5.01 -7.60 -21.42
C PHE A 360 -6.50 -7.79 -21.18
N PHE A 361 -7.27 -8.29 -22.16
CA PHE A 361 -8.74 -8.30 -22.08
C PHE A 361 -9.41 -9.63 -22.46
N ASP A 362 -8.77 -10.51 -23.24
CA ASP A 362 -9.45 -11.72 -23.77
C ASP A 362 -9.22 -12.99 -22.93
N CYS A 363 -8.28 -12.97 -21.98
CA CYS A 363 -7.82 -14.16 -21.23
C CYS A 363 -8.43 -14.30 -19.83
N ASN A 364 -9.62 -13.75 -19.55
CA ASN A 364 -10.17 -13.63 -18.19
C ASN A 364 -9.17 -13.02 -17.19
N VAL A 365 -8.31 -12.12 -17.69
CA VAL A 365 -7.39 -11.35 -16.87
C VAL A 365 -8.00 -9.98 -16.63
N SER A 366 -7.79 -9.43 -15.44
CA SER A 366 -8.08 -8.04 -15.16
C SER A 366 -6.85 -7.20 -15.49
N THR A 367 -7.07 -6.00 -16.02
CA THR A 367 -6.00 -5.03 -16.26
C THR A 367 -6.29 -3.76 -15.48
N LEU A 368 -5.30 -3.32 -14.70
CA LEU A 368 -5.29 -2.13 -13.88
C LEU A 368 -4.18 -1.20 -14.34
N LEU A 369 -4.54 0.04 -14.62
CA LEU A 369 -3.66 1.10 -15.07
C LEU A 369 -3.53 2.11 -13.92
N ILE A 370 -2.36 2.16 -13.29
CA ILE A 370 -2.08 3.12 -12.21
C ILE A 370 -1.40 4.32 -12.85
N THR A 371 -2.06 5.47 -12.84
CA THR A 371 -1.56 6.64 -13.56
C THR A 371 -1.99 7.97 -12.95
N ASP A 372 -1.42 9.06 -13.46
CA ASP A 372 -1.85 10.40 -13.09
C ASP A 372 -3.14 10.79 -13.84
N VAL A 373 -3.72 11.91 -13.43
CA VAL A 373 -5.01 12.38 -13.95
C VAL A 373 -4.96 12.68 -15.46
N SER A 374 -3.84 13.21 -15.95
CA SER A 374 -3.70 13.60 -17.37
C SER A 374 -3.69 12.38 -18.27
N ALA A 375 -2.87 11.39 -17.95
CA ALA A 375 -2.81 10.15 -18.71
C ALA A 375 -4.10 9.34 -18.55
N ALA A 376 -4.77 9.38 -17.39
CA ALA A 376 -6.07 8.72 -17.22
C ALA A 376 -7.11 9.22 -18.24
N ILE A 377 -7.27 10.54 -18.39
CA ILE A 377 -8.21 11.13 -19.37
C ILE A 377 -7.85 10.70 -20.79
N SER A 378 -6.58 10.86 -21.17
CA SER A 378 -6.14 10.57 -22.53
C SER A 378 -6.25 9.08 -22.87
N LEU A 379 -6.11 8.18 -21.89
CA LEU A 379 -6.29 6.74 -22.06
C LEU A 379 -7.76 6.34 -22.15
N GLU A 380 -8.62 6.89 -21.28
CA GLU A 380 -10.07 6.63 -21.30
C GLU A 380 -10.70 7.07 -22.61
N GLU A 381 -10.31 8.23 -23.15
CA GLU A 381 -10.86 8.73 -24.40
C GLU A 381 -10.15 8.21 -25.65
N GLY A 382 -8.91 7.74 -25.49
CA GLY A 382 -8.05 7.30 -26.59
C GLY A 382 -8.23 5.84 -26.99
N SER A 383 -8.96 5.04 -26.21
CA SER A 383 -9.15 3.61 -26.46
C SER A 383 -10.49 3.10 -25.95
N ASP A 384 -11.31 2.53 -26.84
CA ASP A 384 -12.59 1.88 -26.50
C ASP A 384 -12.44 0.67 -25.57
N TYR A 385 -11.22 0.14 -25.41
CA TYR A 385 -10.93 -1.03 -24.57
C TYR A 385 -10.63 -0.66 -23.11
N ILE A 386 -10.32 0.61 -22.82
CA ILE A 386 -9.98 1.06 -21.47
C ILE A 386 -11.21 1.71 -20.85
N SER A 387 -11.75 1.08 -19.81
CA SER A 387 -12.84 1.68 -19.03
C SER A 387 -12.30 2.37 -17.78
N GLU A 388 -13.09 3.29 -17.20
CA GLU A 388 -12.79 3.93 -15.91
C GLU A 388 -12.49 2.89 -14.81
N SER A 389 -13.15 1.73 -14.84
CA SER A 389 -12.93 0.65 -13.88
C SER A 389 -11.52 0.03 -13.94
N ASN A 390 -10.84 0.17 -15.09
CA ASN A 390 -9.46 -0.28 -15.27
C ASN A 390 -8.45 0.73 -14.73
N ILE A 391 -8.84 1.95 -14.35
CA ILE A 391 -7.90 3.02 -14.01
C ILE A 391 -7.90 3.28 -12.50
N ILE A 392 -6.71 3.35 -11.93
CA ILE A 392 -6.46 3.86 -10.58
C ILE A 392 -5.75 5.20 -10.73
N VAL A 393 -6.53 6.27 -10.57
CA VAL A 393 -6.05 7.64 -10.67
C VAL A 393 -5.40 8.04 -9.35
N VAL A 394 -4.15 8.49 -9.43
CA VAL A 394 -3.46 9.12 -8.29
C VAL A 394 -3.63 10.64 -8.41
N PRO A 395 -4.35 11.30 -7.49
CA PRO A 395 -4.64 12.72 -7.61
C PRO A 395 -3.40 13.58 -7.35
N ASP A 396 -3.41 14.80 -7.89
CA ASP A 396 -2.44 15.85 -7.56
C ASP A 396 -2.62 16.31 -6.09
N LEU A 397 -1.57 16.88 -5.51
CA LEU A 397 -1.60 17.41 -4.13
C LEU A 397 -2.60 18.56 -4.05
N THR A 398 -3.39 18.62 -2.97
CA THR A 398 -4.08 19.86 -2.59
C THR A 398 -3.13 20.81 -1.84
N VAL A 399 -3.55 22.06 -1.61
CA VAL A 399 -2.78 23.03 -0.80
C VAL A 399 -2.50 22.48 0.61
N LEU A 400 -3.49 21.84 1.25
CA LEU A 400 -3.30 21.23 2.56
C LEU A 400 -2.37 20.01 2.49
N ASP A 401 -2.50 19.17 1.46
CA ASP A 401 -1.57 18.04 1.27
C ASP A 401 -0.13 18.52 1.11
N TYR A 402 0.08 19.61 0.35
CA TYR A 402 1.38 20.24 0.18
C TYR A 402 1.99 20.73 1.50
N ILE A 403 1.20 21.45 2.31
CA ILE A 403 1.61 21.94 3.63
C ILE A 403 2.02 20.77 4.53
N TYR A 404 1.21 19.71 4.56
CA TYR A 404 1.51 18.51 5.33
C TYR A 404 2.77 17.79 4.81
N ARG A 405 2.95 17.66 3.50
CA ARG A 405 4.14 17.06 2.88
C ARG A 405 5.42 17.82 3.18
N ILE A 406 5.38 19.15 3.11
CA ILE A 406 6.53 19.99 3.46
C ILE A 406 6.90 19.81 4.92
N ASN A 407 5.91 19.86 5.82
CA ASN A 407 6.13 19.74 7.24
C ASN A 407 6.66 18.34 7.63
N SER A 408 6.04 17.27 7.11
CA SER A 408 6.46 15.88 7.39
C SER A 408 7.85 15.54 6.86
N LYS A 409 8.28 16.18 5.76
CA LYS A 409 9.64 16.07 5.21
C LYS A 409 10.64 17.04 5.84
N GLY A 410 10.29 17.72 6.93
CA GLY A 410 11.15 18.70 7.58
C GLY A 410 11.64 19.79 6.62
N MET A 411 10.83 20.19 5.63
CA MET A 411 11.16 21.32 4.77
C MET A 411 10.66 22.61 5.42
N ASP A 412 11.36 23.72 5.19
CA ASP A 412 10.90 25.02 5.67
C ASP A 412 9.65 25.47 4.90
N LEU A 413 8.54 25.65 5.62
CA LEU A 413 7.31 26.29 5.14
C LEU A 413 7.38 27.81 5.36
N SER A 414 6.99 28.61 4.37
CA SER A 414 6.90 30.07 4.51
C SER A 414 5.99 30.50 5.66
N TYR A 415 6.18 31.72 6.15
CA TYR A 415 5.33 32.35 7.16
C TYR A 415 4.08 33.00 6.55
N ASP A 416 4.16 33.47 5.31
CA ASP A 416 3.05 34.13 4.62
C ASP A 416 2.25 33.12 3.76
N PHE A 417 0.92 33.20 3.82
CA PHE A 417 0.05 32.26 3.10
C PHE A 417 0.13 32.37 1.59
N ILE A 418 0.30 33.58 1.05
CA ILE A 418 0.41 33.81 -0.38
C ILE A 418 1.73 33.22 -0.90
N ASP A 419 2.82 33.37 -0.15
CA ASP A 419 4.09 32.71 -0.47
C ASP A 419 3.99 31.18 -0.39
N ILE A 420 3.18 30.63 0.53
CA ILE A 420 2.87 29.19 0.58
C ILE A 420 2.16 28.76 -0.71
N LEU A 421 1.17 29.55 -1.18
CA LEU A 421 0.45 29.27 -2.43
C LEU A 421 1.38 29.36 -3.64
N ASP A 422 2.18 30.42 -3.76
CA ASP A 422 3.17 30.56 -4.84
C ASP A 422 4.12 29.35 -4.86
N SER A 423 4.63 28.97 -3.69
CA SER A 423 5.50 27.81 -3.55
C SER A 423 4.79 26.49 -3.92
N TYR A 424 3.52 26.32 -3.57
CA TYR A 424 2.71 25.15 -3.95
C TYR A 424 2.55 25.01 -5.47
N PHE A 425 2.21 26.10 -6.16
CA PHE A 425 1.99 26.07 -7.62
C PHE A 425 3.29 25.99 -8.42
N VAL A 426 4.40 26.58 -7.94
CA VAL A 426 5.74 26.39 -8.53
C VAL A 426 6.16 24.91 -8.53
N ASN A 427 5.69 24.14 -7.55
CA ASN A 427 5.91 22.70 -7.47
C ASN A 427 4.94 21.88 -8.34
N LYS A 428 4.15 22.53 -9.21
CA LYS A 428 3.16 21.90 -10.10
C LYS A 428 2.21 20.94 -9.39
N MET A 429 1.98 21.15 -8.09
CA MET A 429 1.06 20.35 -7.28
C MET A 429 1.45 18.86 -7.23
N ASN A 430 2.71 18.52 -7.54
CA ASN A 430 3.16 17.15 -7.71
C ASN A 430 4.17 16.76 -6.63
N ASN A 431 3.93 15.62 -5.97
CA ASN A 431 4.83 15.02 -4.96
C ASN A 431 6.27 14.83 -5.45
N ARG A 432 6.46 14.52 -6.74
CA ARG A 432 7.77 14.33 -7.37
C ARG A 432 8.48 15.68 -7.53
N GLU A 433 7.80 16.66 -8.11
CA GLU A 433 8.34 18.00 -8.33
C GLU A 433 8.73 18.68 -7.02
N LEU A 434 7.98 18.47 -5.93
CA LEU A 434 8.35 18.90 -4.59
C LEU A 434 9.77 18.46 -4.15
N ASN A 435 10.27 17.35 -4.67
CA ASN A 435 11.60 16.84 -4.34
C ASN A 435 12.73 17.40 -5.22
N TYR A 436 12.42 17.86 -6.44
CA TYR A 436 13.41 18.22 -7.46
C TYR A 436 13.39 19.69 -7.88
N SER A 437 12.30 20.40 -7.61
CA SER A 437 12.11 21.78 -8.02
C SER A 437 13.04 22.73 -7.26
N LYS A 438 13.29 23.90 -7.86
CA LYS A 438 14.01 24.99 -7.21
C LYS A 438 13.12 25.59 -6.12
N LYS A 439 13.71 25.91 -4.96
CA LYS A 439 13.04 26.72 -3.93
C LYS A 439 12.50 28.00 -4.57
N TYR A 440 11.24 28.32 -4.32
CA TYR A 440 10.68 29.63 -4.67
C TYR A 440 11.54 30.71 -4.01
N VAL A 441 12.14 31.58 -4.82
CA VAL A 441 12.86 32.76 -4.34
C VAL A 441 11.89 33.90 -4.55
N GLY A 442 11.19 34.29 -3.47
CA GLY A 442 10.14 35.32 -3.48
C GLY A 442 10.53 36.49 -4.36
N LYS A 443 9.94 36.55 -5.56
CA LYS A 443 10.11 37.67 -6.47
C LYS A 443 9.00 38.66 -6.18
N ILE A 444 9.37 39.93 -6.07
CA ILE A 444 8.42 41.04 -6.00
C ILE A 444 7.68 41.08 -7.34
N GLY A 445 6.40 40.70 -7.37
CA GLY A 445 5.61 40.58 -8.60
C GLY A 445 4.18 40.09 -8.38
N PHE A 446 3.43 39.91 -9.48
CA PHE A 446 2.06 39.37 -9.52
C PHE A 446 1.98 38.02 -8.78
N SER A 447 1.13 37.92 -7.74
CA SER A 447 0.95 36.65 -7.02
C SER A 447 0.10 35.68 -7.85
N LYS A 448 0.79 34.81 -8.59
CA LYS A 448 0.17 33.71 -9.34
C LYS A 448 -0.54 32.75 -8.39
N GLY A 449 0.03 32.50 -7.22
CA GLY A 449 -0.49 31.56 -6.23
C GLY A 449 -1.86 31.97 -5.70
N PHE A 450 -2.06 33.24 -5.37
CA PHE A 450 -3.38 33.73 -4.97
C PHE A 450 -4.38 33.69 -6.13
N GLU A 451 -3.93 34.00 -7.34
CA GLU A 451 -4.77 33.97 -8.54
C GLU A 451 -5.30 32.57 -8.85
N LEU A 452 -4.47 31.54 -8.69
CA LEU A 452 -4.91 30.16 -8.85
C LEU A 452 -5.77 29.73 -7.67
N TYR A 453 -5.45 30.20 -6.46
CA TYR A 453 -6.24 29.91 -5.27
C TYR A 453 -7.67 30.46 -5.38
N LYS A 454 -7.87 31.67 -5.93
CA LYS A 454 -9.23 32.14 -6.22
C LYS A 454 -9.90 31.26 -7.29
N PHE A 455 -9.16 30.85 -8.33
CA PHE A 455 -9.71 30.07 -9.44
C PHE A 455 -10.23 28.70 -8.97
N ILE A 456 -9.48 27.98 -8.15
CA ILE A 456 -9.93 26.69 -7.59
C ILE A 456 -11.14 26.83 -6.64
N ASN A 457 -11.40 28.03 -6.15
CA ASN A 457 -12.55 28.36 -5.30
C ASN A 457 -13.73 28.92 -6.11
N THR A 458 -13.67 28.92 -7.44
CA THR A 458 -14.82 29.30 -8.28
C THR A 458 -15.88 28.19 -8.33
N SER A 459 -17.15 28.57 -8.48
CA SER A 459 -18.23 27.61 -8.75
C SER A 459 -17.99 26.83 -10.04
N PHE A 460 -17.35 27.45 -11.04
CA PHE A 460 -16.92 26.79 -12.26
C PHE A 460 -16.01 25.60 -11.97
N TYR A 461 -14.86 25.83 -11.32
CA TYR A 461 -13.86 24.80 -11.07
C TYR A 461 -14.39 23.69 -10.15
N ARG A 462 -15.06 24.08 -9.06
CA ARG A 462 -15.60 23.13 -8.08
C ARG A 462 -16.65 22.19 -8.63
N ASN A 463 -17.44 22.65 -9.59
CA ASN A 463 -18.48 21.85 -10.24
C ASN A 463 -17.94 21.01 -11.41
N LEU A 464 -16.66 21.15 -11.78
CA LEU A 464 -16.03 20.23 -12.74
C LEU A 464 -15.90 18.84 -12.13
N ASN A 465 -15.99 17.81 -12.98
CA ASN A 465 -15.59 16.46 -12.59
C ASN A 465 -14.13 16.49 -12.10
N GLN A 466 -13.86 15.82 -10.97
CA GLN A 466 -12.54 15.72 -10.34
C GLN A 466 -11.45 15.27 -11.33
N LEU A 467 -11.81 14.44 -12.31
CA LEU A 467 -10.92 14.01 -13.38
C LEU A 467 -10.42 15.20 -14.23
N TYR A 468 -11.28 16.16 -14.58
CA TYR A 468 -10.90 17.29 -15.45
C TYR A 468 -10.25 18.46 -14.72
N GLN A 469 -10.49 18.59 -13.41
CA GLN A 469 -10.02 19.70 -12.57
C GLN A 469 -8.50 19.97 -12.74
N PRO A 470 -7.59 18.98 -12.63
CA PRO A 470 -6.15 19.23 -12.73
C PRO A 470 -5.69 19.73 -14.10
N ILE A 471 -6.29 19.25 -15.19
CA ILE A 471 -5.94 19.71 -16.54
C ILE A 471 -6.32 21.18 -16.70
N VAL A 472 -7.53 21.55 -16.26
CA VAL A 472 -8.00 22.93 -16.32
C VAL A 472 -7.14 23.84 -15.46
N LEU A 473 -6.69 23.37 -14.30
CA LEU A 473 -5.78 24.11 -13.43
C LEU A 473 -4.39 24.29 -14.06
N LYS A 474 -3.85 23.26 -14.73
CA LYS A 474 -2.60 23.34 -15.49
C LYS A 474 -2.70 24.33 -16.65
N PHE A 475 -3.81 24.31 -17.40
CA PHE A 475 -4.09 25.29 -18.45
C PHE A 475 -4.09 26.72 -17.89
N TYR A 476 -4.82 26.94 -16.79
CA TYR A 476 -4.88 28.26 -16.15
C TYR A 476 -3.52 28.73 -15.64
N TRP A 477 -2.72 27.83 -15.05
CA TRP A 477 -1.34 28.11 -14.66
C TRP A 477 -0.47 28.58 -15.82
N GLU A 478 -0.45 27.82 -16.93
CA GLU A 478 0.40 28.17 -18.08
C GLU A 478 -0.06 29.47 -18.75
N LEU A 479 -1.38 29.72 -18.79
CA LEU A 479 -1.94 30.99 -19.24
C LEU A 479 -1.44 32.16 -18.38
N LEU A 480 -1.45 32.00 -17.05
CA LEU A 480 -0.91 33.00 -16.13
C LEU A 480 0.60 33.21 -16.28
N GLU A 481 1.36 32.15 -16.55
CA GLU A 481 2.79 32.28 -16.82
C GLU A 481 3.06 33.07 -18.10
N LEU A 482 2.32 32.77 -19.17
CA LEU A 482 2.41 33.49 -20.44
C LEU A 482 2.02 34.96 -20.25
N LEU A 483 0.89 35.22 -19.61
CA LEU A 483 0.39 36.56 -19.34
C LEU A 483 1.33 37.37 -18.43
N ASP A 484 2.00 36.75 -17.46
CA ASP A 484 2.97 37.44 -16.59
C ASP A 484 4.24 37.83 -17.36
N PHE A 485 4.62 37.02 -18.35
CA PHE A 485 5.75 37.27 -19.23
C PHE A 485 5.47 38.34 -20.29
N VAL A 486 4.34 38.24 -21.01
CA VAL A 486 4.01 39.12 -22.15
C VAL A 486 3.23 40.37 -21.71
N GLY A 487 2.45 40.27 -20.63
CA GLY A 487 1.61 41.35 -20.09
C GLY A 487 0.17 41.34 -20.65
N GLU A 488 0.04 41.22 -21.97
CA GLU A 488 -1.23 41.18 -22.69
C GLU A 488 -1.18 40.19 -23.86
N LEU A 489 -2.35 39.65 -24.23
CA LEU A 489 -2.52 38.72 -25.34
C LEU A 489 -3.63 39.22 -26.26
N SER A 490 -3.37 39.19 -27.56
CA SER A 490 -4.40 39.26 -28.60
C SER A 490 -5.16 37.92 -28.69
N GLN A 491 -6.29 37.92 -29.41
CA GLN A 491 -7.05 36.69 -29.62
C GLN A 491 -6.24 35.64 -30.42
N GLU A 492 -5.49 36.08 -31.43
CA GLU A 492 -4.65 35.19 -32.25
C GLU A 492 -3.52 34.53 -31.44
N GLU A 493 -2.87 35.29 -30.55
CA GLU A 493 -1.82 34.75 -29.66
C GLU A 493 -2.39 33.77 -28.63
N TYR A 494 -3.60 34.03 -28.13
CA TYR A 494 -4.32 33.10 -27.26
C TYR A 494 -4.65 31.79 -27.99
N GLU A 495 -5.17 31.85 -29.22
CA GLU A 495 -5.51 30.65 -30.01
C GLU A 495 -4.25 29.80 -30.29
N GLN A 496 -3.11 30.43 -30.58
CA GLN A 496 -1.83 29.74 -30.72
C GLN A 496 -1.36 29.07 -29.42
N PHE A 497 -1.52 29.75 -28.29
CA PHE A 497 -1.21 29.17 -26.97
C PHE A 497 -2.12 27.96 -26.68
N GLU A 498 -3.41 28.09 -26.95
CA GLU A 498 -4.38 27.02 -26.74
C GLU A 498 -4.04 25.78 -27.55
N ASP A 499 -3.77 25.94 -28.86
CA ASP A 499 -3.33 24.85 -29.73
C ASP A 499 -2.02 24.21 -29.23
N SER A 500 -1.04 25.02 -28.83
CA SER A 500 0.22 24.54 -28.27
C SER A 500 0.02 23.75 -26.97
N PHE A 501 -0.90 24.17 -26.11
CA PHE A 501 -1.22 23.45 -24.88
C PHE A 501 -1.84 22.08 -25.17
N PHE A 502 -2.82 22.01 -26.07
CA PHE A 502 -3.43 20.74 -26.46
C PHE A 502 -2.42 19.78 -27.09
N GLU A 503 -1.50 20.28 -27.91
CA GLU A 503 -0.43 19.49 -28.51
C GLU A 503 0.55 18.96 -27.44
N LYS A 504 1.03 19.85 -26.55
CA LYS A 504 1.99 19.52 -25.49
C LYS A 504 1.50 18.39 -24.56
N TYR A 505 0.21 18.38 -24.25
CA TYR A 505 -0.40 17.37 -23.37
C TYR A 505 -1.11 16.23 -24.12
N GLU A 506 -0.98 16.16 -25.45
CA GLU A 506 -1.63 15.18 -26.32
C GLU A 506 -3.16 15.08 -26.12
N LEU A 507 -3.81 16.19 -25.76
CA LEU A 507 -5.22 16.23 -25.37
C LEU A 507 -6.13 16.33 -26.59
N LYS A 508 -6.78 15.22 -26.94
CA LYS A 508 -7.76 15.15 -28.04
C LYS A 508 -9.21 15.31 -27.60
N SER A 509 -9.44 15.50 -26.30
CA SER A 509 -10.78 15.57 -25.69
C SER A 509 -11.60 16.76 -26.16
N LEU A 510 -12.74 16.49 -26.80
CA LEU A 510 -13.75 17.52 -27.07
C LEU A 510 -14.34 18.08 -25.77
N LYS A 511 -14.42 17.27 -24.71
CA LYS A 511 -14.93 17.71 -23.40
C LYS A 511 -13.97 18.71 -22.77
N VAL A 512 -12.66 18.43 -22.75
CA VAL A 512 -11.66 19.37 -22.21
C VAL A 512 -11.65 20.67 -23.02
N LYS A 513 -11.69 20.59 -24.36
CA LYS A 513 -11.83 21.78 -25.24
C LYS A 513 -13.05 22.63 -24.86
N PHE A 514 -14.21 22.01 -24.71
CA PHE A 514 -15.42 22.72 -24.30
C PHE A 514 -15.30 23.37 -22.92
N ILE A 515 -14.67 22.69 -21.96
CA ILE A 515 -14.45 23.22 -20.61
C ILE A 515 -13.49 24.42 -20.66
N ILE A 516 -12.39 24.35 -21.41
CA ILE A 516 -11.42 25.45 -21.58
C ILE A 516 -12.07 26.66 -22.25
N HIS A 517 -12.85 26.47 -23.33
CA HIS A 517 -13.59 27.56 -23.95
C HIS A 517 -14.57 28.23 -22.96
N LYS A 518 -15.24 27.44 -22.10
CA LYS A 518 -16.14 27.98 -21.08
C LYS A 518 -15.37 28.77 -20.01
N LEU A 519 -14.21 28.30 -19.58
CA LEU A 519 -13.30 29.01 -18.69
C LEU A 519 -12.94 30.38 -19.27
N ILE A 520 -12.48 30.41 -20.53
CA ILE A 520 -12.03 31.62 -21.20
C ILE A 520 -13.16 32.62 -21.40
N ARG A 521 -14.35 32.13 -21.78
CA ARG A 521 -15.53 32.97 -21.85
C ARG A 521 -15.83 33.65 -20.51
N GLN A 522 -15.73 32.92 -19.39
CA GLN A 522 -15.97 33.48 -18.05
C GLN A 522 -14.88 34.46 -17.59
N LEU A 523 -13.63 34.26 -18.03
CA LEU A 523 -12.54 35.21 -17.80
C LEU A 523 -12.79 36.53 -18.53
N VAL A 524 -13.26 36.47 -19.78
CA VAL A 524 -13.53 37.65 -20.61
C VAL A 524 -14.70 38.48 -20.06
N ILE A 525 -15.78 37.83 -19.61
CA ILE A 525 -16.98 38.53 -19.09
C ILE A 525 -16.97 38.74 -17.57
N HIS A 526 -15.88 38.36 -16.89
CA HIS A 526 -15.70 38.45 -15.42
C HIS A 526 -16.83 37.84 -14.60
N SER A 527 -17.37 36.68 -15.01
CA SER A 527 -18.57 36.07 -14.40
C SER A 527 -18.28 34.94 -13.40
N PHE A 528 -17.17 34.99 -12.67
CA PHE A 528 -16.89 33.97 -11.67
C PHE A 528 -17.61 34.28 -10.36
N GLU A 529 -18.24 33.26 -9.78
CA GLU A 529 -18.69 33.26 -8.40
C GLU A 529 -17.66 32.51 -7.56
N TYR A 530 -17.24 33.10 -6.44
CA TYR A 530 -16.22 32.56 -5.57
C TYR A 530 -16.84 32.06 -4.26
N PHE A 531 -16.36 30.91 -3.81
CA PHE A 531 -16.80 30.32 -2.55
C PHE A 531 -15.56 29.83 -1.81
N PHE A 532 -15.13 30.51 -0.76
CA PHE A 532 -13.98 30.04 0.02
C PHE A 532 -14.45 29.12 1.15
N ILE A 533 -13.98 27.87 1.15
CA ILE A 533 -14.32 26.88 2.18
C ILE A 533 -13.05 26.53 2.94
N PHE A 534 -13.08 26.77 4.26
CA PHE A 534 -12.01 26.42 5.20
C PHE A 534 -12.40 25.23 6.09
N GLU A 535 -13.40 24.44 5.68
CA GLU A 535 -13.78 23.20 6.33
C GLU A 535 -13.23 21.99 5.57
N ASP A 536 -12.54 21.11 6.28
CA ASP A 536 -12.07 19.82 5.77
C ASP A 536 -12.52 18.74 6.77
N TYR A 537 -12.74 17.49 6.35
CA TYR A 537 -12.93 16.39 7.30
C TYR A 537 -11.76 16.31 8.29
N ARG A 538 -10.54 16.73 7.90
CA ARG A 538 -9.36 16.84 8.77
C ARG A 538 -9.58 17.81 9.94
N SER A 539 -10.31 18.91 9.72
CA SER A 539 -10.52 19.96 10.72
C SER A 539 -11.50 19.57 11.83
N ARG A 540 -12.31 18.52 11.62
CA ARG A 540 -13.38 18.12 12.56
C ARG A 540 -12.90 17.44 13.84
N PHE A 541 -11.63 17.05 13.90
CA PHE A 541 -11.11 16.19 14.97
C PHE A 541 -10.09 16.90 15.88
N ARG A 542 -10.03 18.23 15.85
CA ARG A 542 -9.05 19.01 16.64
C ARG A 542 -9.72 20.10 17.46
N ASN A 543 -9.25 20.25 18.69
CA ASN A 543 -9.75 21.23 19.65
C ASN A 543 -8.58 22.00 20.28
N SER A 544 -7.81 22.76 19.47
CA SER A 544 -6.90 23.77 20.03
C SER A 544 -7.65 25.09 20.23
N LYS A 545 -7.14 25.94 21.12
CA LYS A 545 -7.74 27.26 21.38
C LYS A 545 -7.67 28.14 20.13
N GLU A 546 -6.55 28.10 19.43
CA GLU A 546 -6.29 28.84 18.19
C GLU A 546 -7.22 28.38 17.06
N LEU A 547 -7.45 27.06 16.93
CA LEU A 547 -8.38 26.51 15.93
C LEU A 547 -9.84 26.84 16.27
N THR A 548 -10.20 26.83 17.56
CA THR A 548 -11.53 27.24 18.03
C THR A 548 -11.79 28.70 17.67
N GLU A 549 -10.82 29.57 17.93
CA GLU A 549 -10.90 30.99 17.58
C GLU A 549 -10.96 31.19 16.06
N PHE A 550 -10.16 30.45 15.30
CA PHE A 550 -10.24 30.43 13.84
C PHE A 550 -11.63 30.00 13.36
N HIS A 551 -12.20 28.92 13.90
CA HIS A 551 -13.52 28.45 13.49
C HIS A 551 -14.63 29.47 13.77
N ASN A 552 -14.52 30.23 14.85
CA ASN A 552 -15.45 31.33 15.14
C ASN A 552 -15.32 32.49 14.15
N LYS A 553 -14.13 32.71 13.59
CA LYS A 553 -13.82 33.82 12.68
C LYS A 553 -13.75 33.42 11.19
N LYS A 554 -13.86 32.13 10.87
CA LYS A 554 -13.63 31.58 9.52
C LYS A 554 -14.55 32.18 8.46
N MET A 555 -15.80 32.50 8.82
CA MET A 555 -16.76 33.12 7.89
C MET A 555 -16.30 34.52 7.50
N HIS A 556 -15.83 35.32 8.46
CA HIS A 556 -15.27 36.65 8.17
C HIS A 556 -14.03 36.57 7.28
N ILE A 557 -13.18 35.56 7.48
CA ILE A 557 -12.04 35.31 6.61
C ILE A 557 -12.53 34.94 5.20
N ALA A 558 -13.47 34.00 5.07
CA ALA A 558 -14.03 33.59 3.79
C ALA A 558 -14.67 34.77 3.02
N ASP A 559 -15.49 35.58 3.70
CA ASP A 559 -16.10 36.79 3.15
C ASP A 559 -15.02 37.75 2.64
N TYR A 560 -13.93 37.92 3.39
CA TYR A 560 -12.81 38.78 2.98
C TYR A 560 -12.11 38.26 1.72
N PHE A 561 -11.82 36.96 1.66
CA PHE A 561 -11.24 36.34 0.47
C PHE A 561 -12.17 36.48 -0.75
N GLU A 562 -13.48 36.37 -0.56
CA GLU A 562 -14.47 36.61 -1.61
C GLU A 562 -14.41 38.05 -2.13
N GLN A 563 -14.40 39.05 -1.24
CA GLN A 563 -14.25 40.46 -1.63
C GLN A 563 -12.92 40.74 -2.35
N MET A 564 -11.84 40.09 -1.94
CA MET A 564 -10.56 40.19 -2.64
C MET A 564 -10.63 39.55 -4.03
N ALA A 565 -11.27 38.39 -4.16
CA ALA A 565 -11.38 37.66 -5.43
C ALA A 565 -12.23 38.39 -6.48
N LEU A 566 -13.17 39.24 -6.04
CA LEU A 566 -13.93 40.13 -6.93
C LEU A 566 -13.07 41.19 -7.63
N LYS A 567 -11.85 41.48 -7.12
CA LYS A 567 -10.92 42.40 -7.80
C LYS A 567 -10.28 41.69 -9.00
N PRO A 568 -10.53 42.15 -10.25
CA PRO A 568 -10.04 41.45 -11.43
C PRO A 568 -8.54 41.68 -11.61
N THR A 569 -7.81 40.57 -11.62
CA THR A 569 -6.38 40.43 -11.91
C THR A 569 -6.10 40.13 -13.37
N ILE A 570 -7.02 39.44 -14.05
CA ILE A 570 -7.04 39.30 -15.50
C ILE A 570 -8.18 40.16 -16.04
N LEU A 571 -7.87 41.00 -17.01
CA LEU A 571 -8.79 41.92 -17.67
C LEU A 571 -8.94 41.53 -19.14
N SER A 572 -10.06 41.94 -19.73
CA SER A 572 -10.31 41.89 -21.17
C SER A 572 -10.92 43.22 -21.57
N ASP A 573 -10.50 43.80 -22.69
CA ASP A 573 -11.05 45.04 -23.24
C ASP A 573 -10.92 45.09 -24.77
N ASP A 574 -11.30 46.22 -25.36
CA ASP A 574 -11.27 46.42 -26.81
C ASP A 574 -9.86 46.37 -27.42
N THR A 575 -8.80 46.43 -26.60
CA THR A 575 -7.40 46.49 -27.04
C THR A 575 -6.62 45.20 -26.80
N ALA A 576 -7.00 44.41 -25.79
CA ALA A 576 -6.37 43.14 -25.47
C ALA A 576 -7.43 42.08 -25.12
N PHE A 577 -7.29 40.89 -25.71
CA PHE A 577 -8.17 39.77 -25.41
C PHE A 577 -8.05 39.34 -23.95
N LEU A 578 -6.82 39.23 -23.42
CA LEU A 578 -6.53 39.03 -22.00
C LEU A 578 -5.31 39.87 -21.59
N LYS A 579 -5.34 40.52 -20.42
CA LYS A 579 -4.18 41.26 -19.87
C LYS A 579 -4.09 41.18 -18.36
N ILE A 580 -2.87 41.28 -17.81
CA ILE A 580 -2.67 41.28 -16.34
C ILE A 580 -2.82 42.67 -15.75
N ASN A 581 -3.58 42.74 -14.67
CA ASN A 581 -3.67 43.88 -13.77
C ASN A 581 -2.70 43.73 -12.58
N LYS A 582 -1.55 44.41 -12.65
CA LYS A 582 -0.48 44.35 -11.63
C LYS A 582 -0.68 45.31 -10.43
N LEU A 583 -1.85 45.93 -10.29
CA LEU A 583 -2.06 47.01 -9.31
C LEU A 583 -2.24 46.54 -7.85
N TYR A 584 -2.44 45.24 -7.61
CA TYR A 584 -2.82 44.73 -6.28
C TYR A 584 -1.69 43.97 -5.59
N ASN A 585 -1.49 44.28 -4.30
CA ASN A 585 -0.59 43.54 -3.41
C ASN A 585 -1.43 42.78 -2.37
N PHE A 586 -1.75 41.53 -2.70
CA PHE A 586 -2.61 40.68 -1.87
C PHE A 586 -2.00 40.32 -0.51
N ASN A 587 -0.67 40.19 -0.40
CA ASN A 587 -0.01 39.83 0.87
C ASN A 587 -0.27 40.89 1.93
N LYS A 588 -0.10 42.18 1.57
CA LYS A 588 -0.33 43.28 2.50
C LYS A 588 -1.79 43.36 2.94
N GLU A 589 -2.72 43.19 2.01
CA GLU A 589 -4.16 43.19 2.29
C GLU A 589 -4.55 42.04 3.22
N LEU A 590 -4.08 40.81 2.97
CA LEU A 590 -4.36 39.66 3.83
C LEU A 590 -3.81 39.85 5.25
N LEU A 591 -2.57 40.33 5.37
CA LEU A 591 -1.90 40.53 6.65
C LEU A 591 -2.59 41.59 7.52
N ILE A 592 -3.18 42.63 6.93
CA ILE A 592 -4.00 43.62 7.66
C ILE A 592 -5.26 42.94 8.22
N CYS A 593 -5.99 42.19 7.38
CA CYS A 593 -7.21 41.50 7.80
C CYS A 593 -6.95 40.48 8.92
N LEU A 594 -5.90 39.66 8.79
CA LEU A 594 -5.54 38.69 9.82
C LEU A 594 -5.26 39.37 11.17
N LYS A 595 -4.52 40.50 11.17
CA LYS A 595 -4.25 41.28 12.38
C LYS A 595 -5.50 41.85 13.00
N GLU A 596 -6.43 42.38 12.20
CA GLU A 596 -7.74 42.87 12.69
C GLU A 596 -8.56 41.76 13.34
N LEU A 597 -8.44 40.54 12.82
CA LEU A 597 -9.06 39.34 13.37
C LEU A 597 -8.27 38.70 14.51
N GLY A 598 -7.15 39.28 14.95
CA GLY A 598 -6.34 38.77 16.08
C GLY A 598 -5.39 37.63 15.73
N PHE A 599 -5.13 37.39 14.44
CA PHE A 599 -4.14 36.43 13.97
C PHE A 599 -2.89 37.16 13.46
N ASP A 600 -1.71 36.66 13.81
CA ASP A 600 -0.46 37.01 13.10
C ASP A 600 -0.08 35.91 12.10
N ASP A 601 0.92 36.16 11.26
CA ASP A 601 1.37 35.21 10.23
C ASP A 601 1.77 33.85 10.82
N LYS A 602 2.35 33.85 12.03
CA LYS A 602 2.80 32.63 12.70
C LYS A 602 1.60 31.83 13.21
N ILE A 603 0.61 32.48 13.81
CA ILE A 603 -0.62 31.85 14.29
C ILE A 603 -1.39 31.29 13.09
N PHE A 604 -1.56 32.08 12.03
CA PHE A 604 -2.26 31.63 10.82
C PHE A 604 -1.56 30.46 10.13
N ARG A 605 -0.23 30.51 9.97
CA ARG A 605 0.57 29.37 9.50
C ARG A 605 0.36 28.13 10.36
N ASN A 606 0.36 28.27 11.70
CA ASN A 606 0.17 27.15 12.61
C ASN A 606 -1.25 26.57 12.52
N ILE A 607 -2.27 27.41 12.30
CA ILE A 607 -3.64 26.95 12.01
C ILE A 607 -3.65 26.13 10.72
N LEU A 608 -3.03 26.61 9.64
CA LEU A 608 -2.95 25.88 8.38
C LEU A 608 -2.24 24.53 8.53
N LEU A 609 -1.16 24.47 9.31
CA LEU A 609 -0.49 23.22 9.67
C LEU A 609 -1.46 22.27 10.39
N GLN A 610 -2.16 22.75 11.41
CA GLN A 610 -3.15 21.94 12.14
C GLN A 610 -4.30 21.45 11.24
N LEU A 611 -4.74 22.26 10.27
CA LEU A 611 -5.76 21.88 9.29
C LEU A 611 -5.25 20.85 8.28
N SER A 612 -3.94 20.88 7.97
CA SER A 612 -3.32 19.98 6.98
C SER A 612 -3.10 18.56 7.49
N GLU A 613 -2.91 18.41 8.81
CA GLU A 613 -2.56 17.14 9.42
C GLU A 613 -3.70 16.10 9.27
N PRO A 614 -3.40 14.86 8.88
CA PRO A 614 -4.39 13.81 8.80
C PRO A 614 -4.97 13.49 10.19
N ARG A 615 -6.08 12.74 10.19
CA ARG A 615 -6.73 12.26 11.41
C ARG A 615 -5.71 11.50 12.28
N LYS A 616 -5.59 11.88 13.55
CA LYS A 616 -4.82 11.10 14.53
C LYS A 616 -5.40 9.69 14.61
N ARG A 617 -4.56 8.68 14.38
CA ARG A 617 -4.95 7.26 14.50
C ARG A 617 -4.97 6.86 15.98
N SER A 618 -5.87 5.97 16.35
CA SER A 618 -6.00 5.42 17.71
C SER A 618 -5.50 3.98 17.77
N LEU A 619 -5.17 3.48 18.96
CA LEU A 619 -4.82 2.08 19.19
C LEU A 619 -6.00 1.16 18.82
N SER A 620 -5.82 0.29 17.83
CA SER A 620 -6.79 -0.77 17.50
C SER A 620 -6.25 -2.15 17.91
N ASN A 621 -7.15 -3.12 18.13
CA ASN A 621 -6.78 -4.46 18.63
C ASN A 621 -5.89 -5.26 17.64
N SER A 622 -5.81 -4.83 16.39
CA SER A 622 -5.11 -5.54 15.31
C SER A 622 -3.79 -4.85 14.89
N MET A 623 -3.23 -3.96 15.70
CA MET A 623 -1.99 -3.22 15.35
C MET A 623 -0.75 -3.92 15.87
N SER A 624 0.30 -3.94 15.04
CA SER A 624 1.61 -4.52 15.42
C SER A 624 2.43 -3.50 16.08
N TYR A 625 3.22 -3.91 17.06
CA TYR A 625 4.22 -3.05 17.64
C TYR A 625 5.63 -3.44 17.21
N ARG A 626 6.50 -2.44 17.19
CA ARG A 626 7.95 -2.63 17.21
C ARG A 626 8.61 -1.47 17.94
N PHE A 627 9.82 -1.72 18.39
CA PHE A 627 10.70 -0.65 18.86
C PHE A 627 11.33 0.09 17.67
N ALA A 628 11.49 1.40 17.80
CA ALA A 628 12.11 2.22 16.76
C ALA A 628 13.59 1.83 16.55
N ASN A 629 14.04 1.74 15.30
CA ASN A 629 15.40 1.30 14.95
C ASN A 629 16.49 2.34 15.31
N LYS A 630 16.15 3.64 15.41
CA LYS A 630 17.04 4.74 15.82
C LYS A 630 16.27 5.94 16.38
N PHE A 631 17.01 6.72 17.17
CA PHE A 631 16.68 7.99 17.85
C PHE A 631 16.05 7.85 19.23
N TYR A 632 16.90 7.44 20.16
CA TYR A 632 16.92 7.88 21.53
C TYR A 632 18.24 8.65 21.73
N ASN A 633 18.19 9.91 22.14
CA ASN A 633 19.39 10.59 22.62
C ASN A 633 19.37 10.61 24.16
N PRO A 634 20.19 9.76 24.81
CA PRO A 634 20.25 9.69 26.26
C PRO A 634 20.56 11.02 26.96
N SER A 635 21.23 11.93 26.26
CA SER A 635 21.56 13.25 26.80
C SER A 635 20.38 14.24 26.83
N ARG A 636 19.26 13.92 26.18
CA ARG A 636 18.10 14.82 26.04
C ARG A 636 16.91 14.45 26.93
N GLY A 637 16.72 13.17 27.26
CA GLY A 637 15.67 12.73 28.20
C GLY A 637 14.26 13.15 27.79
N VAL A 638 13.50 13.75 28.72
CA VAL A 638 12.14 14.28 28.48
C VAL A 638 12.07 15.29 27.33
N SER A 639 13.15 16.02 27.05
CA SER A 639 13.18 16.94 25.90
C SER A 639 13.11 16.19 24.55
N ASP A 640 13.74 15.02 24.47
CA ASP A 640 13.64 14.15 23.29
C ASP A 640 12.22 13.59 23.15
N ALA A 641 11.62 13.18 24.27
CA ALA A 641 10.23 12.72 24.33
C ALA A 641 9.25 13.80 23.84
N ARG A 642 9.43 15.05 24.25
CA ARG A 642 8.66 16.20 23.75
C ARG A 642 8.82 16.40 22.25
N ASP A 643 10.03 16.26 21.72
CA ASP A 643 10.28 16.39 20.28
C ASP A 643 9.59 15.26 19.50
N ILE A 644 9.59 14.03 20.03
CA ILE A 644 8.87 12.89 19.43
C ILE A 644 7.35 13.12 19.50
N VAL A 645 6.81 13.55 20.64
CA VAL A 645 5.36 13.84 20.80
C VAL A 645 4.86 14.92 19.85
N LYS A 646 5.69 15.92 19.56
CA LYS A 646 5.36 16.97 18.58
C LYS A 646 5.46 16.51 17.14
N ARG A 647 6.31 15.52 16.86
CA ARG A 647 6.63 15.07 15.50
C ARG A 647 5.75 13.91 15.04
N GLU A 648 5.49 12.95 15.91
CA GLU A 648 4.83 11.69 15.60
C GLU A 648 3.38 11.69 16.07
N ASN A 649 2.56 10.80 15.53
CA ASN A 649 1.18 10.61 16.00
C ASN A 649 1.17 9.79 17.31
N THR A 650 1.45 10.48 18.42
CA THR A 650 1.45 9.89 19.76
C THR A 650 0.03 9.58 20.22
N VAL A 651 -0.19 8.33 20.62
CA VAL A 651 -1.45 7.80 21.13
C VAL A 651 -1.43 7.57 22.64
N GLY A 652 -0.25 7.58 23.25
CA GLY A 652 -0.10 7.55 24.70
C GLY A 652 1.35 7.47 25.13
N VAL A 653 1.56 7.56 26.44
CA VAL A 653 2.88 7.48 27.05
C VAL A 653 2.85 6.48 28.19
N ILE A 654 3.79 5.54 28.19
CA ILE A 654 4.00 4.61 29.29
C ILE A 654 5.18 5.13 30.10
N LEU A 655 5.00 5.36 31.40
CA LEU A 655 6.03 5.84 32.30
C LEU A 655 6.38 4.77 33.32
N PHE A 656 7.68 4.62 33.58
CA PHE A 656 8.18 3.68 34.57
C PHE A 656 9.47 4.16 35.24
N TYR A 657 9.69 3.63 36.44
CA TYR A 657 10.68 4.14 37.38
C TYR A 657 11.52 2.98 37.93
N PRO A 658 12.48 2.46 37.15
CA PRO A 658 13.36 1.38 37.62
C PRO A 658 14.23 1.93 38.74
N TYR A 659 14.08 1.36 39.94
CA TYR A 659 14.83 1.76 41.13
C TYR A 659 15.28 0.53 41.92
N ASP A 660 16.51 0.56 42.43
CA ASP A 660 17.05 -0.46 43.31
C ASP A 660 16.63 -0.13 44.76
N TYR A 661 15.66 -0.88 45.28
CA TYR A 661 15.19 -0.76 46.66
C TYR A 661 16.04 -1.54 47.68
N SER A 662 17.15 -2.17 47.25
CA SER A 662 18.00 -2.94 48.16
C SER A 662 18.72 -2.04 49.17
N GLU A 663 18.96 -2.55 50.39
CA GLU A 663 19.68 -1.83 51.44
C GLU A 663 21.12 -1.42 51.06
N LYS A 664 21.64 -1.95 49.94
CA LYS A 664 22.98 -1.68 49.39
C LYS A 664 22.97 -0.68 48.22
N ALA A 665 21.79 -0.19 47.82
CA ALA A 665 21.65 0.74 46.72
C ALA A 665 22.36 2.07 47.02
N ASP A 666 23.01 2.64 46.00
CA ASP A 666 23.61 3.96 46.12
C ASP A 666 22.48 5.01 46.29
N PRO A 667 22.44 5.79 47.38
CA PRO A 667 21.39 6.80 47.60
C PRO A 667 21.37 7.91 46.53
N THR A 668 22.42 8.01 45.70
CA THR A 668 22.48 8.92 44.54
C THR A 668 21.91 8.32 43.24
N HIS A 669 21.66 7.00 43.20
CA HIS A 669 21.00 6.29 42.09
C HIS A 669 19.46 6.45 42.16
N GLN A 670 18.97 7.70 42.13
CA GLN A 670 17.54 7.98 41.97
C GLN A 670 17.01 7.45 40.62
N PRO A 671 15.70 7.11 40.50
CA PRO A 671 15.16 6.40 39.34
C PRO A 671 15.46 7.13 38.03
N LEU A 672 15.89 6.36 37.02
CA LEU A 672 15.92 6.83 35.64
C LEU A 672 14.47 7.08 35.22
N ARG A 673 14.11 8.34 34.95
CA ARG A 673 12.75 8.67 34.52
C ARG A 673 12.60 8.27 33.07
N ASN A 674 12.13 7.05 32.91
CA ASN A 674 12.05 6.40 31.62
C ASN A 674 10.61 6.35 31.18
N GLY A 675 10.45 6.21 29.88
CA GLY A 675 9.15 5.98 29.31
C GLY A 675 9.26 5.43 27.92
N ILE A 676 8.11 5.01 27.42
CA ILE A 676 7.92 4.65 26.03
C ILE A 676 6.86 5.57 25.49
N ILE A 677 7.23 6.38 24.50
CA ILE A 677 6.25 7.10 23.70
C ILE A 677 5.63 6.10 22.73
N VAL A 678 4.34 5.88 22.89
CA VAL A 678 3.55 4.99 22.04
C VAL A 678 2.97 5.82 20.91
N THR A 679 3.38 5.53 19.68
CA THR A 679 2.93 6.24 18.48
C THR A 679 2.30 5.26 17.51
N VAL A 680 1.48 5.75 16.57
CA VAL A 680 0.94 4.94 15.47
C VAL A 680 1.35 5.58 14.15
N ASN A 681 2.07 4.82 13.31
CA ASN A 681 2.49 5.30 12.00
C ASN A 681 1.39 5.18 10.94
N ASP A 682 1.67 5.68 9.73
CA ASP A 682 0.73 5.72 8.60
C ASP A 682 0.34 4.35 8.01
N PHE A 683 0.79 3.28 8.63
CA PHE A 683 0.61 1.92 8.17
C PHE A 683 0.06 1.02 9.28
N ASP A 684 -0.59 1.64 10.28
CA ASP A 684 -1.27 0.97 11.41
C ASP A 684 -0.33 0.07 12.22
N GLU A 685 0.91 0.53 12.42
CA GLU A 685 1.87 -0.09 13.33
C GLU A 685 2.14 0.87 14.48
N VAL A 686 2.09 0.31 15.68
CA VAL A 686 2.55 0.94 16.90
C VAL A 686 4.08 1.01 16.88
N VAL A 687 4.63 2.21 16.85
CA VAL A 687 6.08 2.41 16.97
C VAL A 687 6.37 2.92 18.38
N LEU A 688 7.16 2.12 19.10
CA LEU A 688 7.55 2.37 20.47
C LEU A 688 8.89 3.09 20.47
N TYR A 689 8.89 4.31 21.01
CA TYR A 689 10.09 5.09 21.20
C TYR A 689 10.49 5.05 22.68
N PRO A 690 11.36 4.11 23.08
CA PRO A 690 11.89 4.11 24.42
C PRO A 690 12.79 5.34 24.57
N TYR A 691 12.61 6.05 25.68
CA TYR A 691 13.62 6.99 26.14
C TYR A 691 14.03 6.58 27.54
N VAL A 692 15.33 6.42 27.73
CA VAL A 692 15.94 6.26 29.03
C VAL A 692 16.40 7.65 29.52
N GLY A 693 16.64 7.82 30.81
CA GLY A 693 17.30 9.02 31.32
C GLY A 693 18.68 8.68 31.84
N TYR A 694 19.63 9.61 31.74
CA TYR A 694 20.88 9.54 32.52
C TYR A 694 20.73 10.31 33.83
N ILE A 695 21.26 9.72 34.92
CA ILE A 695 21.35 10.34 36.24
C ILE A 695 22.21 11.61 36.13
N GLY A 696 21.68 12.74 36.60
CA GLY A 696 22.40 14.02 36.69
C GLY A 696 22.10 15.05 35.60
N LEU A 697 21.28 14.73 34.59
CA LEU A 697 20.86 15.70 33.56
C LEU A 697 19.65 16.54 34.00
N HIS A 698 19.65 17.84 33.67
CA HIS A 698 18.57 18.78 34.06
C HIS A 698 17.16 18.39 33.56
N SER A 699 17.05 17.69 32.42
CA SER A 699 15.79 17.22 31.83
C SER A 699 15.10 16.09 32.62
N HIS A 700 15.72 15.59 33.69
CA HIS A 700 15.20 14.50 34.53
C HIS A 700 14.80 14.96 35.94
N LYS A 701 14.62 16.27 36.16
CA LYS A 701 14.08 16.78 37.43
C LYS A 701 12.58 16.45 37.59
N PRO A 702 12.09 16.25 38.84
CA PRO A 702 10.66 16.21 39.21
C PRO A 702 9.76 17.13 38.41
N SER A 703 10.10 18.42 38.39
CA SER A 703 9.32 19.46 37.73
C SER A 703 9.14 19.25 36.24
N TYR A 704 10.18 18.80 35.52
CA TYR A 704 10.13 18.65 34.06
C TYR A 704 9.20 17.51 33.61
N LEU A 705 9.11 16.43 34.41
CA LEU A 705 8.17 15.35 34.13
C LEU A 705 6.74 15.79 34.43
N GLN A 706 6.53 16.57 35.50
CA GLN A 706 5.23 17.10 35.84
C GLN A 706 4.72 18.07 34.75
N GLU A 707 5.57 18.98 34.30
CA GLU A 707 5.28 19.85 33.14
C GLU A 707 4.94 19.03 31.90
N PHE A 708 5.69 17.95 31.63
CA PHE A 708 5.41 17.09 30.49
C PHE A 708 4.07 16.36 30.61
N LYS A 709 3.70 15.86 31.80
CA LYS A 709 2.37 15.25 32.04
C LYS A 709 1.25 16.26 31.80
N GLU A 710 1.40 17.49 32.29
CA GLU A 710 0.44 18.58 32.05
C GLU A 710 0.34 18.94 30.55
N GLU A 711 1.47 18.94 29.82
CA GLU A 711 1.49 19.13 28.36
C GLU A 711 0.74 18.02 27.60
N LEU A 712 0.84 16.77 28.05
CA LEU A 712 0.14 15.62 27.48
C LEU A 712 -1.37 15.66 27.76
N GLU A 713 -1.75 15.99 28.99
CA GLU A 713 -3.14 16.13 29.41
C GLU A 713 -3.86 17.23 28.62
N ASN A 714 -3.21 18.39 28.43
CA ASN A 714 -3.72 19.47 27.58
C ASN A 714 -3.94 19.06 26.11
N GLN A 715 -3.27 17.98 25.67
CA GLN A 715 -3.40 17.42 24.33
C GLN A 715 -4.32 16.18 24.28
N ASN A 716 -4.96 15.81 25.41
CA ASN A 716 -5.74 14.58 25.60
C ASN A 716 -4.94 13.31 25.25
N ILE A 717 -3.66 13.26 25.61
CA ILE A 717 -2.82 12.08 25.43
C ILE A 717 -2.79 11.29 26.75
N PRO A 718 -3.24 10.03 26.79
CA PRO A 718 -3.26 9.23 28.01
C PRO A 718 -1.83 8.88 28.47
N VAL A 719 -1.66 8.84 29.78
CA VAL A 719 -0.40 8.46 30.44
C VAL A 719 -0.67 7.27 31.34
N TYR A 720 0.01 6.16 31.08
CA TYR A 720 -0.04 4.96 31.90
C TYR A 720 1.23 4.86 32.74
N GLU A 721 1.08 4.85 34.06
CA GLU A 721 2.19 4.72 35.02
C GLU A 721 2.25 3.31 35.59
N ILE A 722 3.46 2.74 35.60
CA ILE A 722 3.71 1.42 36.15
C ILE A 722 4.01 1.52 37.64
N GLU A 723 3.16 0.92 38.46
CA GLU A 723 3.25 0.95 39.93
C GLU A 723 3.92 -0.29 40.55
N ASP A 724 4.40 -1.23 39.72
CA ASP A 724 5.04 -2.47 40.16
C ASP A 724 6.54 -2.26 40.44
N ASN A 725 6.89 -2.13 41.73
CA ASN A 725 8.27 -1.90 42.18
C ASN A 725 9.15 -3.15 42.08
N ASP A 726 8.55 -4.35 42.23
CA ASP A 726 9.28 -5.62 42.24
C ASP A 726 9.68 -6.05 40.83
N LEU A 727 9.04 -5.46 39.82
CA LEU A 727 9.29 -5.70 38.39
C LEU A 727 10.77 -5.52 38.00
N TRP A 728 11.48 -4.61 38.68
CA TRP A 728 12.83 -4.19 38.29
C TRP A 728 13.95 -4.84 39.11
N GLU A 729 13.64 -5.59 40.18
CA GLU A 729 14.66 -6.11 41.13
C GLU A 729 15.77 -6.89 40.43
N LYS A 730 15.40 -7.79 39.51
CA LYS A 730 16.36 -8.62 38.75
C LYS A 730 17.27 -7.81 37.83
N CYS A 731 16.90 -6.58 37.47
CA CYS A 731 17.73 -5.72 36.63
C CYS A 731 18.98 -5.23 37.38
N PHE A 732 18.90 -5.09 38.71
CA PHE A 732 19.98 -4.54 39.53
C PHE A 732 20.93 -5.62 40.09
N GLU A 733 20.67 -6.90 39.82
CA GLU A 733 21.60 -7.99 40.14
C GLU A 733 22.93 -7.82 39.39
N LYS A 734 24.07 -8.07 40.07
CA LYS A 734 25.40 -7.97 39.46
C LYS A 734 25.63 -9.11 38.47
N ASP A 735 25.70 -8.78 37.18
CA ASP A 735 26.08 -9.68 36.09
C ASP A 735 26.93 -8.92 35.04
N ASN A 736 27.16 -9.54 33.87
CA ASN A 736 27.93 -8.95 32.77
C ASN A 736 27.08 -8.15 31.77
N LYS A 737 25.78 -7.90 32.04
CA LYS A 737 24.88 -7.17 31.13
C LYS A 737 24.68 -5.72 31.59
N GLU A 738 24.55 -4.81 30.63
CA GLU A 738 24.28 -3.40 30.93
C GLU A 738 22.85 -3.22 31.50
N LEU A 739 22.68 -2.29 32.45
CA LEU A 739 21.39 -2.04 33.10
C LEU A 739 20.30 -1.65 32.07
N GLU A 740 20.68 -0.89 31.05
CA GLU A 740 19.78 -0.47 29.96
C GLU A 740 19.22 -1.68 29.20
N GLU A 741 20.05 -2.68 28.89
CA GLU A 741 19.63 -3.90 28.20
C GLU A 741 18.64 -4.70 29.04
N LYS A 742 18.87 -4.82 30.35
CA LYS A 742 17.99 -5.57 31.25
C LYS A 742 16.61 -4.92 31.39
N ILE A 743 16.58 -3.59 31.56
CA ILE A 743 15.34 -2.81 31.59
C ILE A 743 14.58 -3.01 30.27
N PHE A 744 15.28 -3.01 29.14
CA PHE A 744 14.68 -3.18 27.83
C PHE A 744 14.08 -4.58 27.61
N GLU A 745 14.71 -5.64 28.12
CA GLU A 745 14.13 -7.00 28.10
C GLU A 745 12.82 -7.09 28.90
N VAL A 746 12.77 -6.50 30.10
CA VAL A 746 11.54 -6.42 30.89
C VAL A 746 10.45 -5.66 30.13
N CYS A 747 10.80 -4.55 29.48
CA CYS A 747 9.87 -3.81 28.63
C CYS A 747 9.34 -4.70 27.50
N LYS A 748 10.18 -5.44 26.77
CA LYS A 748 9.74 -6.35 25.70
C LYS A 748 8.75 -7.41 26.18
N GLU A 749 8.97 -7.97 27.37
CA GLU A 749 8.08 -9.00 27.93
C GLU A 749 6.72 -8.47 28.36
N LYS A 750 6.65 -7.20 28.80
CA LYS A 750 5.45 -6.61 29.40
C LYS A 750 4.68 -5.66 28.48
N ILE A 751 5.26 -5.29 27.35
CA ILE A 751 4.74 -4.23 26.48
C ILE A 751 3.31 -4.50 25.98
N ASP A 752 2.97 -5.74 25.68
CA ASP A 752 1.63 -6.12 25.24
C ASP A 752 0.57 -5.74 26.27
N ARG A 753 0.84 -6.08 27.54
CA ARG A 753 -0.02 -5.72 28.65
C ARG A 753 -0.09 -4.21 28.81
N TRP A 754 1.03 -3.50 28.74
CA TRP A 754 1.03 -2.04 28.93
C TRP A 754 0.32 -1.29 27.80
N ILE A 755 0.42 -1.75 26.55
CA ILE A 755 -0.35 -1.20 25.43
C ILE A 755 -1.86 -1.44 25.65
N TYR A 756 -2.23 -2.62 26.15
CA TYR A 756 -3.63 -2.93 26.47
C TYR A 756 -4.18 -2.03 27.59
N GLU A 757 -3.44 -1.87 28.69
CA GLU A 757 -3.83 -1.00 29.81
C GLU A 757 -3.93 0.46 29.38
N LEU A 758 -2.95 0.96 28.60
CA LEU A 758 -2.96 2.31 28.04
C LEU A 758 -4.19 2.57 27.15
N LYS A 759 -4.71 1.53 26.48
CA LYS A 759 -5.92 1.63 25.66
C LYS A 759 -7.21 1.72 26.47
N CYS A 760 -7.21 1.21 27.71
CA CYS A 760 -8.37 1.23 28.61
C CYS A 760 -8.53 2.56 29.36
N LEU A 761 -7.56 3.47 29.27
CA LEU A 761 -7.59 4.86 29.75
C LEU A 761 -8.34 5.75 28.78
#